data_AF-C6M5V2-F1
#
_entry.id   AF-C6M5V2-F1
#
_cell.length_a   1.000
_cell.length_b   1.000
_cell.length_c   1.000
_cell.angle_alpha   90.00
_cell.angle_beta   90.00
_cell.angle_gamma   90.00
#
_symmetry.space_group_name_H-M   'P 1'
#
loop_
_entity.id
_entity.type
_entity.pdbx_description
1 polymer ?
#
loop_
_entity_poly.entity_id
_entity_poly.type
_entity_poly.pdbx_seq_one_letter_code
_entity_poly.pdbx_strand_id
1 'polypeptide(L)'
;MSNRKNLRGSIWSLWDLHIHTPASFHWNGEKFNGDKEHDNKLIDEMIHALNNAEPEVFAIMDYWTFDGWFKLQNRLKEPDSPKLEKTVFPGIELRLVAPMNGRLNAHVIFSNEIEKQILDDFKSALQIAIIDRPLSDSALIHLARQTGEDKLSKHGFQKNDTDNEEDKAIKAGSTIAEITMESYKQAISKVPNNQAIGFMPFDTNDGLDDIKWADHYAYTMTLFQSSPIFETRDFDKRCAFVGEKTDKNSKYFNNFQGALKNIPRLAVSGSDAHCFVGEAGNDDKRGYGDFPSNKKTWIKAEPTFKGLQQAILEPAKRSYVGEKPPKINEIELNKTFYIDSVEIKKTGTKSVGQWLDGCNIPLNPDLTAIIGNKGSGKSALADVIAMLGNSKQSKHFSFLKKDRFFGKSGEPANQFTGILTWHDGGKETRILSELSPEEKTERVRYIPQGYFEELCNEHTSGESNAFERELRSVIFSHTSEDMRLDALDFEQLIEKQEQSLRNRLSEYRKDLAKINEEIVGIEAQLQPIELKKLTETLQLKNAQIEEHKKLKPDEVIQPEIALDTIQQKIADDLAEVNRQIQNRQERLKTIASANTELAKQKQAIFDIQERLSLLQRSFDQLKQESADDLILLELSWNDIAVLDIRTSVLVSKKEMISSKQLELKTESERVEGEINELTGKQKTYTAQLDAPQRQYEAYQRQLTEWTQKLDALTGSTTEPETKIGLETRIKQIEQLPLELQKLREKRLQLSRDIFDTLNAQREERERLFKPVQDLIQDNSLIRDDYKLQFQATLSASSDAIANQLFGLIKQTSGEFRGQDEALTVIRTLFDAYDLNHKEGVTGFISNLFEKIETASKGNNEKAVGISNILKKDQTANAVYDLIFGLEFLEPRYSLVFQDTQIEQLSPGQRGALLLIFYLLVDKGQLPIILDQPEENLDNETVFRLLVPVLSEAKKKRQIIMVTHNPNLAVVCDAEQIIYANFSRSDNFTISYQAGAIENDEINKRVVTVLEGTKPAFDNRSGKYF
;
A
#
# COMPACT_ATOMS: atom_id res chain seq x y z
N MET A 1 -35.17 22.99 20.01
CA MET A 1 -34.26 21.87 19.66
C MET A 1 -34.31 21.50 18.16
N SER A 2 -35.43 21.64 17.44
CA SER A 2 -35.51 21.26 16.01
C SER A 2 -34.55 22.05 15.09
N ASN A 3 -34.34 23.35 15.31
CA ASN A 3 -33.43 24.16 14.48
C ASN A 3 -31.97 23.69 14.49
N ARG A 4 -31.49 23.02 15.55
CA ARG A 4 -30.10 22.52 15.61
C ARG A 4 -29.94 21.18 14.89
N LYS A 5 -30.99 20.35 14.83
CA LYS A 5 -30.94 19.08 14.08
C LYS A 5 -30.80 19.32 12.57
N ASN A 6 -31.56 20.28 12.02
CA ASN A 6 -31.54 20.59 10.59
C ASN A 6 -30.16 21.10 10.11
N LEU A 7 -29.43 21.83 10.96
CA LEU A 7 -28.08 22.29 10.63
C LEU A 7 -27.09 21.15 10.39
N ARG A 8 -27.32 19.95 10.95
CA ARG A 8 -26.45 18.77 10.79
C ARG A 8 -26.62 18.10 9.43
N GLY A 9 -27.57 18.55 8.61
CA GLY A 9 -27.89 17.97 7.32
C GLY A 9 -28.66 16.65 7.43
N SER A 10 -28.53 15.79 6.41
CA SER A 10 -29.23 14.52 6.32
C SER A 10 -28.74 13.56 7.39
N ILE A 11 -29.65 13.09 8.24
CA ILE A 11 -29.40 12.09 9.28
C ILE A 11 -30.39 10.94 9.15
N TRP A 12 -29.99 9.76 9.63
CA TRP A 12 -30.90 8.62 9.68
C TRP A 12 -32.04 8.88 10.66
N SER A 13 -33.27 8.73 10.19
CA SER A 13 -34.49 8.81 10.99
C SER A 13 -35.48 7.73 10.55
N LEU A 14 -36.39 7.35 11.43
CA LEU A 14 -37.43 6.37 11.15
C LEU A 14 -38.62 7.02 10.44
N TRP A 15 -39.09 6.38 9.38
CA TRP A 15 -40.17 6.86 8.52
C TRP A 15 -41.22 5.76 8.38
N ASP A 16 -42.46 6.04 8.78
CA ASP A 16 -43.58 5.10 8.63
C ASP A 16 -44.54 5.60 7.55
N LEU A 17 -44.32 5.15 6.32
CA LEU A 17 -45.02 5.65 5.14
C LEU A 17 -46.36 4.96 4.88
N HIS A 18 -46.87 4.18 5.83
CA HIS A 18 -48.13 3.44 5.67
C HIS A 18 -48.87 3.34 6.99
N ILE A 19 -49.64 4.37 7.32
CA ILE A 19 -50.57 4.36 8.46
C ILE A 19 -51.97 4.75 8.02
N HIS A 20 -52.99 4.26 8.72
CA HIS A 20 -54.38 4.64 8.48
C HIS A 20 -54.90 5.52 9.61
N THR A 21 -55.99 6.22 9.37
CA THR A 21 -56.71 7.02 10.37
C THR A 21 -58.13 6.47 10.59
N PRO A 22 -58.89 7.03 11.55
CA PRO A 22 -60.31 6.70 11.72
C PRO A 22 -61.20 6.96 10.49
N ALA A 23 -60.71 7.66 9.45
CA ALA A 23 -61.41 7.81 8.18
C ALA A 23 -61.34 6.56 7.30
N SER A 24 -60.32 5.71 7.49
CA SER A 24 -60.13 4.49 6.72
C SER A 24 -61.23 3.46 7.01
N PHE A 25 -61.76 2.82 5.96
CA PHE A 25 -62.87 1.87 6.16
C PHE A 25 -62.46 0.57 6.87
N HIS A 26 -61.16 0.27 6.92
CA HIS A 26 -60.56 -0.86 7.66
C HIS A 26 -60.05 -0.49 9.06
N TRP A 27 -60.34 0.72 9.56
CA TRP A 27 -59.93 1.15 10.90
C TRP A 27 -60.47 0.24 12.02
N ASN A 28 -59.56 -0.20 12.89
CA ASN A 28 -59.80 -1.04 14.06
C ASN A 28 -59.97 -0.15 15.31
N GLY A 29 -61.10 0.53 15.40
CA GLY A 29 -61.40 1.43 16.51
C GLY A 29 -62.63 2.29 16.26
N GLU A 30 -62.80 3.29 17.12
CA GLU A 30 -63.85 4.29 16.93
C GLU A 30 -63.53 5.15 15.69
N LYS A 31 -64.55 5.36 14.85
CA LYS A 31 -64.44 6.10 13.59
C LYS A 31 -64.98 7.52 13.73
N PHE A 32 -64.61 8.37 12.77
CA PHE A 32 -65.24 9.68 12.65
C PHE A 32 -66.73 9.54 12.37
N ASN A 33 -67.55 10.37 13.01
CA ASN A 33 -69.00 10.35 12.87
C ASN A 33 -69.58 11.72 12.44
N GLY A 34 -68.72 12.72 12.24
CA GLY A 34 -69.12 14.06 11.81
C GLY A 34 -69.50 14.99 12.96
N ASP A 35 -69.62 14.49 14.20
CA ASP A 35 -69.68 15.34 15.38
C ASP A 35 -68.30 15.95 15.67
N LYS A 36 -68.26 17.28 15.79
CA LYS A 36 -66.99 18.01 15.90
C LYS A 36 -66.25 17.68 17.20
N GLU A 37 -66.94 17.59 18.33
CA GLU A 37 -66.31 17.36 19.63
C GLU A 37 -65.72 15.95 19.68
N HIS A 38 -66.49 14.99 19.18
CA HIS A 38 -66.08 13.61 19.00
C HIS A 38 -64.85 13.46 18.09
N ASP A 39 -64.95 13.98 16.87
CA ASP A 39 -63.88 13.85 15.88
C ASP A 39 -62.61 14.58 16.32
N ASN A 40 -62.73 15.77 16.95
CA ASN A 40 -61.59 16.49 17.50
C ASN A 40 -60.87 15.68 18.58
N LYS A 41 -61.60 14.99 19.46
CA LYS A 41 -61.00 14.12 20.48
C LYS A 41 -60.18 12.99 19.85
N LEU A 42 -60.71 12.33 18.81
CA LEU A 42 -59.97 11.27 18.10
C LEU A 42 -58.73 11.80 17.38
N ILE A 43 -58.80 13.01 16.79
CA ILE A 43 -57.64 13.64 16.16
C ILE A 43 -56.59 14.02 17.21
N ASP A 44 -57.00 14.48 18.38
CA ASP A 44 -56.08 14.78 19.49
C ASP A 44 -55.37 13.51 19.98
N GLU A 45 -56.11 12.41 20.15
CA GLU A 45 -55.55 11.08 20.43
C GLU A 45 -54.56 10.64 19.34
N MET A 46 -54.91 10.85 18.06
CA MET A 46 -54.02 10.58 16.93
C MET A 46 -52.73 11.39 17.00
N ILE A 47 -52.80 12.70 17.27
CA ILE A 47 -51.62 13.58 17.40
C ILE A 47 -50.73 13.10 18.56
N HIS A 48 -51.33 12.72 19.69
CA HIS A 48 -50.58 12.17 20.81
C HIS A 48 -49.90 10.84 20.46
N ALA A 49 -50.58 9.93 19.77
CA ALA A 49 -50.01 8.68 19.31
C ALA A 49 -48.83 8.91 18.34
N LEU A 50 -49.00 9.80 17.34
CA LEU A 50 -47.94 10.17 16.41
C LEU A 50 -46.71 10.77 17.13
N ASN A 51 -46.93 11.68 18.07
CA ASN A 51 -45.84 12.30 18.82
C ASN A 51 -45.09 11.31 19.74
N ASN A 52 -45.81 10.33 20.31
CA ASN A 52 -45.23 9.31 21.18
C ASN A 52 -44.52 8.19 20.41
N ALA A 53 -44.85 8.00 19.13
CA ALA A 53 -44.25 7.00 18.28
C ALA A 53 -42.80 7.37 17.88
N GLU A 54 -41.98 6.33 17.68
CA GLU A 54 -40.56 6.47 17.35
C GLU A 54 -40.29 7.17 15.99
N PRO A 55 -41.06 6.90 14.90
CA PRO A 55 -40.84 7.55 13.61
C PRO A 55 -40.94 9.08 13.67
N GLU A 56 -40.12 9.77 12.89
CA GLU A 56 -40.15 11.23 12.75
C GLU A 56 -41.09 11.67 11.62
N VAL A 57 -41.38 10.75 10.69
CA VAL A 57 -42.20 10.99 9.50
C VAL A 57 -43.26 9.92 9.37
N PHE A 58 -44.48 10.33 9.03
CA PHE A 58 -45.60 9.45 8.75
C PHE A 58 -46.25 9.78 7.40
N ALA A 59 -46.88 8.81 6.74
CA ALA A 59 -47.79 9.07 5.63
C ALA A 59 -49.15 8.40 5.86
N ILE A 60 -50.22 9.20 5.80
CA ILE A 60 -51.60 8.72 5.93
C ILE A 60 -52.01 8.07 4.62
N MET A 61 -52.42 6.80 4.66
CA MET A 61 -52.79 5.97 3.50
C MET A 61 -54.25 5.52 3.59
N ASP A 62 -55.14 6.44 3.95
CA ASP A 62 -56.57 6.11 4.05
C ASP A 62 -57.10 5.62 2.69
N TYR A 63 -57.93 4.57 2.73
CA TYR A 63 -58.50 4.01 1.52
C TYR A 63 -59.46 4.97 0.84
N TRP A 64 -59.21 5.27 -0.44
CA TRP A 64 -60.08 6.04 -1.34
C TRP A 64 -60.37 7.51 -0.91
N THR A 65 -59.79 8.00 0.19
CA THR A 65 -60.10 9.32 0.74
C THR A 65 -58.89 10.01 1.38
N PHE A 66 -58.99 11.35 1.48
CA PHE A 66 -58.05 12.20 2.22
C PHE A 66 -58.69 12.79 3.49
N ASP A 67 -59.86 12.28 3.92
CA ASP A 67 -60.63 12.88 5.01
C ASP A 67 -59.86 12.93 6.33
N GLY A 68 -59.07 11.89 6.65
CA GLY A 68 -58.20 11.87 7.82
C GLY A 68 -57.17 13.00 7.80
N TRP A 69 -56.54 13.22 6.64
CA TRP A 69 -55.62 14.34 6.42
C TRP A 69 -56.31 15.70 6.54
N PHE A 70 -57.48 15.88 5.93
CA PHE A 70 -58.22 17.15 6.01
C PHE A 70 -58.67 17.46 7.42
N LYS A 71 -59.13 16.45 8.17
CA LYS A 71 -59.49 16.58 9.59
C LYS A 71 -58.28 16.98 10.43
N LEU A 72 -57.13 16.34 10.25
CA LEU A 72 -55.88 16.71 10.91
C LEU A 72 -55.48 18.16 10.61
N GLN A 73 -55.45 18.54 9.33
CA GLN A 73 -55.10 19.91 8.90
C GLN A 73 -56.04 20.97 9.46
N ASN A 74 -57.34 20.66 9.55
CA ASN A 74 -58.31 21.58 10.14
C ASN A 74 -58.13 21.70 11.64
N ARG A 75 -57.92 20.57 12.34
CA ARG A 75 -57.67 20.57 13.79
C ARG A 75 -56.42 21.38 14.14
N LEU A 76 -55.32 21.19 13.41
CA LEU A 76 -54.05 21.92 13.64
C LEU A 76 -54.13 23.45 13.45
N LYS A 77 -55.18 23.97 12.81
CA LYS A 77 -55.43 25.42 12.69
C LYS A 77 -56.16 25.99 13.91
N GLU A 78 -56.73 25.15 14.76
CA GLU A 78 -57.46 25.56 15.96
C GLU A 78 -56.48 25.90 17.11
N PRO A 79 -56.70 26.98 17.88
CA PRO A 79 -55.76 27.43 18.91
C PRO A 79 -55.54 26.43 20.07
N ASP A 80 -56.53 25.59 20.35
CA ASP A 80 -56.54 24.58 21.42
C ASP A 80 -56.04 23.20 20.97
N SER A 81 -55.69 23.04 19.69
CA SER A 81 -55.15 21.78 19.15
C SER A 81 -53.84 21.40 19.83
N PRO A 82 -53.63 20.10 20.14
CA PRO A 82 -52.31 19.58 20.47
C PRO A 82 -51.31 19.91 19.35
N LYS A 83 -50.08 20.21 19.74
CA LYS A 83 -49.01 20.48 18.80
C LYS A 83 -48.52 19.18 18.19
N LEU A 84 -48.59 19.06 16.87
CA LEU A 84 -47.93 17.99 16.13
C LEU A 84 -46.44 18.30 15.99
N GLU A 85 -45.58 17.40 16.47
CA GLU A 85 -44.11 17.54 16.42
C GLU A 85 -43.47 16.78 15.27
N LYS A 86 -44.23 15.89 14.62
CA LYS A 86 -43.81 14.99 13.54
C LYS A 86 -44.20 15.53 12.17
N THR A 87 -43.50 15.12 11.13
CA THR A 87 -43.91 15.39 9.74
C THR A 87 -44.94 14.35 9.31
N VAL A 88 -46.08 14.79 8.78
CA VAL A 88 -47.13 13.89 8.26
C VAL A 88 -47.42 14.28 6.82
N PHE A 89 -47.33 13.29 5.92
CA PHE A 89 -47.69 13.46 4.51
C PHE A 89 -49.12 12.98 4.24
N PRO A 90 -49.88 13.70 3.40
CA PRO A 90 -51.08 13.15 2.80
C PRO A 90 -50.73 11.99 1.88
N GLY A 91 -51.58 10.98 1.87
CA GLY A 91 -51.49 9.85 0.96
C GLY A 91 -52.85 9.19 0.80
N ILE A 92 -52.90 8.19 -0.07
CA ILE A 92 -54.13 7.46 -0.38
C ILE A 92 -53.78 6.03 -0.76
N GLU A 93 -54.53 5.08 -0.22
CA GLU A 93 -54.47 3.68 -0.63
C GLU A 93 -55.56 3.37 -1.65
N LEU A 94 -55.16 2.73 -2.74
CA LEU A 94 -55.95 2.41 -3.92
C LEU A 94 -55.79 0.94 -4.27
N ARG A 95 -56.70 0.42 -5.08
CA ARG A 95 -56.62 -0.93 -5.64
C ARG A 95 -56.79 -0.91 -7.15
N LEU A 96 -55.85 -1.51 -7.85
CA LEU A 96 -55.81 -1.59 -9.30
C LEU A 96 -56.44 -2.89 -9.79
N VAL A 97 -57.12 -2.82 -10.94
CA VAL A 97 -57.44 -4.01 -11.74
C VAL A 97 -56.14 -4.65 -12.19
N ALA A 98 -55.91 -5.90 -11.78
CA ALA A 98 -54.68 -6.62 -12.07
C ALA A 98 -54.97 -8.08 -12.48
N PRO A 99 -54.16 -8.67 -13.36
CA PRO A 99 -54.32 -10.05 -13.79
C PRO A 99 -53.73 -11.03 -12.76
N MET A 100 -54.35 -11.10 -11.58
CA MET A 100 -53.97 -11.97 -10.47
C MET A 100 -55.19 -12.48 -9.71
N ASN A 101 -54.97 -13.42 -8.78
CA ASN A 101 -56.01 -13.83 -7.86
C ASN A 101 -56.20 -12.76 -6.79
N GLY A 102 -57.17 -11.86 -6.99
CA GLY A 102 -57.40 -10.73 -6.10
C GLY A 102 -57.21 -9.42 -6.86
N ARG A 103 -56.60 -8.45 -6.21
CA ARG A 103 -56.39 -7.09 -6.72
C ARG A 103 -55.00 -6.62 -6.32
N LEU A 104 -54.45 -5.66 -7.04
CA LEU A 104 -53.15 -5.10 -6.73
C LEU A 104 -53.32 -3.85 -5.88
N ASN A 105 -52.71 -3.78 -4.71
CA ASN A 105 -52.65 -2.56 -3.92
C ASN A 105 -51.71 -1.54 -4.57
N ALA A 106 -52.06 -0.26 -4.49
CA ALA A 106 -51.23 0.84 -4.95
C ALA A 106 -51.44 2.07 -4.06
N HIS A 107 -50.38 2.82 -3.82
CA HIS A 107 -50.36 3.98 -2.94
C HIS A 107 -49.85 5.22 -3.67
N VAL A 108 -50.26 6.39 -3.21
CA VAL A 108 -49.66 7.66 -3.63
C VAL A 108 -49.39 8.52 -2.41
N ILE A 109 -48.16 9.01 -2.28
CA ILE A 109 -47.75 9.97 -1.25
C ILE A 109 -47.70 11.36 -1.87
N PHE A 110 -48.16 12.37 -1.14
CA PHE A 110 -48.18 13.76 -1.57
C PHE A 110 -47.38 14.67 -0.64
N SER A 111 -46.98 15.83 -1.15
CA SER A 111 -46.36 16.87 -0.30
C SER A 111 -47.33 17.34 0.79
N ASN A 112 -46.83 17.56 2.00
CA ASN A 112 -47.62 18.20 3.07
C ASN A 112 -47.95 19.68 2.78
N GLU A 113 -47.34 20.28 1.76
CA GLU A 113 -47.63 21.62 1.24
C GLU A 113 -48.63 21.61 0.08
N ILE A 114 -49.16 20.45 -0.30
CA ILE A 114 -50.08 20.33 -1.43
C ILE A 114 -51.42 21.03 -1.14
N GLU A 115 -51.95 21.70 -2.16
CA GLU A 115 -53.26 22.33 -2.06
C GLU A 115 -54.38 21.29 -2.03
N LYS A 116 -55.41 21.53 -1.23
CA LYS A 116 -56.59 20.65 -1.13
C LYS A 116 -57.24 20.37 -2.50
N GLN A 117 -57.39 21.40 -3.34
CA GLN A 117 -58.02 21.25 -4.65
C GLN A 117 -57.25 20.26 -5.55
N ILE A 118 -55.92 20.22 -5.46
CA ILE A 118 -55.10 19.28 -6.24
C ILE A 118 -55.36 17.83 -5.81
N LEU A 119 -55.56 17.59 -4.51
CA LEU A 119 -55.94 16.26 -4.00
C LEU A 119 -57.34 15.85 -4.49
N ASP A 120 -58.29 16.78 -4.51
CA ASP A 120 -59.65 16.55 -5.03
C ASP A 120 -59.64 16.30 -6.55
N ASP A 121 -58.80 17.03 -7.31
CA ASP A 121 -58.58 16.84 -8.74
C ASP A 121 -57.92 15.49 -9.04
N PHE A 122 -56.93 15.09 -8.22
CA PHE A 122 -56.30 13.78 -8.29
C PHE A 122 -57.34 12.67 -8.10
N LYS A 123 -58.17 12.75 -7.05
CA LYS A 123 -59.24 11.77 -6.77
C LYS A 123 -60.23 11.70 -7.95
N SER A 124 -60.62 12.85 -8.50
CA SER A 124 -61.54 12.94 -9.65
C SER A 124 -60.95 12.41 -10.95
N ALA A 125 -59.62 12.33 -11.08
CA ALA A 125 -58.95 11.76 -12.24
C ALA A 125 -58.91 10.22 -12.23
N LEU A 126 -59.09 9.58 -11.07
CA LEU A 126 -59.13 8.12 -10.93
C LEU A 126 -60.46 7.57 -11.44
N GLN A 127 -60.43 6.47 -12.21
CA GLN A 127 -61.63 5.87 -12.80
C GLN A 127 -61.90 4.49 -12.20
N ILE A 128 -63.10 4.29 -11.64
CA ILE A 128 -63.56 2.98 -11.16
C ILE A 128 -63.87 2.11 -12.38
N ALA A 129 -63.15 1.00 -12.53
CA ALA A 129 -63.04 0.27 -13.78
C ALA A 129 -64.38 -0.31 -14.30
N ILE A 130 -65.22 -0.87 -13.41
CA ILE A 130 -66.45 -1.56 -13.81
C ILE A 130 -67.54 -0.59 -14.29
N ILE A 131 -67.61 0.61 -13.69
CA ILE A 131 -68.70 1.57 -13.93
C ILE A 131 -68.26 2.78 -14.75
N ASP A 132 -66.97 2.88 -15.09
CA ASP A 132 -66.36 3.98 -15.85
C ASP A 132 -66.75 5.36 -15.31
N ARG A 133 -66.62 5.53 -13.99
CA ARG A 133 -66.92 6.79 -13.29
C ARG A 133 -65.73 7.27 -12.45
N PRO A 134 -65.53 8.60 -12.36
CA PRO A 134 -64.60 9.19 -11.41
C PRO A 134 -64.81 8.69 -9.98
N LEU A 135 -63.70 8.42 -9.28
CA LEU A 135 -63.72 8.00 -7.88
C LEU A 135 -64.41 9.06 -7.02
N SER A 136 -65.53 8.66 -6.42
CA SER A 136 -66.32 9.47 -5.51
C SER A 136 -67.19 8.54 -4.66
N ASP A 137 -67.65 9.03 -3.51
CA ASP A 137 -68.52 8.24 -2.61
C ASP A 137 -69.80 7.81 -3.32
N SER A 138 -70.39 8.72 -4.12
CA SER A 138 -71.53 8.41 -5.00
C SER A 138 -71.23 7.28 -5.99
N ALA A 139 -70.02 7.26 -6.57
CA ALA A 139 -69.62 6.21 -7.50
C ALA A 139 -69.37 4.86 -6.78
N LEU A 140 -68.81 4.88 -5.56
CA LEU A 140 -68.63 3.68 -4.73
C LEU A 140 -69.98 3.07 -4.31
N ILE A 141 -70.93 3.90 -3.87
CA ILE A 141 -72.30 3.48 -3.56
C ILE A 141 -72.97 2.90 -4.81
N HIS A 142 -72.81 3.57 -5.96
CA HIS A 142 -73.36 3.09 -7.23
C HIS A 142 -72.78 1.73 -7.62
N LEU A 143 -71.45 1.55 -7.48
CA LEU A 143 -70.79 0.27 -7.73
C LEU A 143 -71.38 -0.85 -6.86
N ALA A 144 -71.53 -0.63 -5.55
CA ALA A 144 -72.10 -1.62 -4.64
C ALA A 144 -73.53 -2.03 -5.04
N ARG A 145 -74.37 -1.04 -5.35
CA ARG A 145 -75.77 -1.25 -5.76
C ARG A 145 -75.90 -1.92 -7.14
N GLN A 146 -74.93 -1.77 -8.02
CA GLN A 146 -74.90 -2.49 -9.31
C GLN A 146 -74.26 -3.88 -9.21
N THR A 147 -73.54 -4.18 -8.13
CA THR A 147 -72.84 -5.46 -7.96
C THR A 147 -73.83 -6.59 -7.64
N GLY A 148 -73.61 -7.76 -8.24
CA GLY A 148 -74.39 -8.97 -8.01
C GLY A 148 -74.29 -9.49 -6.56
N GLU A 149 -75.34 -10.15 -6.09
CA GLU A 149 -75.43 -10.70 -4.73
C GLU A 149 -74.34 -11.76 -4.45
N ASP A 150 -73.91 -12.51 -5.47
CA ASP A 150 -72.85 -13.52 -5.38
C ASP A 150 -71.48 -12.90 -5.05
N LYS A 151 -71.15 -11.74 -5.63
CA LYS A 151 -69.90 -11.02 -5.33
C LYS A 151 -69.97 -10.30 -3.99
N LEU A 152 -71.11 -9.68 -3.65
CA LEU A 152 -71.31 -9.01 -2.36
C LEU A 152 -71.22 -9.99 -1.19
N SER A 153 -71.88 -11.14 -1.30
CA SER A 153 -71.88 -12.18 -0.27
C SER A 153 -70.49 -12.77 -0.02
N LYS A 154 -69.65 -12.94 -1.06
CA LYS A 154 -68.23 -13.33 -0.92
C LYS A 154 -67.41 -12.35 -0.07
N HIS A 155 -67.79 -11.09 -0.02
CA HIS A 155 -67.15 -10.05 0.79
C HIS A 155 -67.92 -9.73 2.08
N GLY A 156 -68.92 -10.55 2.44
CA GLY A 156 -69.67 -10.43 3.69
C GLY A 156 -70.81 -9.41 3.68
N PHE A 157 -71.28 -8.98 2.51
CA PHE A 157 -72.38 -8.01 2.37
C PHE A 157 -73.65 -8.67 1.84
N GLN A 158 -74.80 -8.23 2.36
CA GLN A 158 -76.12 -8.64 1.86
C GLN A 158 -76.65 -7.62 0.86
N LYS A 159 -77.25 -8.10 -0.24
CA LYS A 159 -77.73 -7.23 -1.33
C LYS A 159 -78.78 -6.23 -0.86
N ASN A 160 -79.77 -6.71 -0.10
CA ASN A 160 -80.84 -5.88 0.44
C ASN A 160 -80.31 -4.73 1.30
N ASP A 161 -79.31 -5.01 2.13
CA ASP A 161 -78.68 -4.02 2.99
C ASP A 161 -77.91 -2.96 2.18
N THR A 162 -77.15 -3.37 1.16
CA THR A 162 -76.41 -2.44 0.29
C THR A 162 -77.32 -1.57 -0.58
N ASP A 163 -78.52 -2.04 -0.91
CA ASP A 163 -79.46 -1.27 -1.73
C ASP A 163 -80.18 -0.20 -0.88
N ASN A 164 -80.51 -0.53 0.38
CA ASN A 164 -81.32 0.33 1.24
C ASN A 164 -80.52 1.22 2.21
N GLU A 165 -79.32 0.80 2.63
CA GLU A 165 -78.49 1.53 3.61
C GLU A 165 -77.24 2.10 2.96
N GLU A 166 -77.08 3.44 2.99
CA GLU A 166 -75.98 4.14 2.34
C GLU A 166 -74.62 3.79 2.95
N ASP A 167 -74.52 3.70 4.28
CA ASP A 167 -73.27 3.34 4.98
C ASP A 167 -72.79 1.92 4.66
N LYS A 168 -73.72 0.98 4.48
CA LYS A 168 -73.38 -0.37 4.04
C LYS A 168 -73.01 -0.39 2.56
N ALA A 169 -73.68 0.42 1.74
CA ALA A 169 -73.36 0.56 0.31
C ALA A 169 -71.96 1.13 0.08
N ILE A 170 -71.58 2.21 0.79
CA ILE A 170 -70.25 2.80 0.65
C ILE A 170 -69.17 1.85 1.16
N LYS A 171 -69.39 1.14 2.28
CA LYS A 171 -68.44 0.14 2.78
C LYS A 171 -68.27 -1.03 1.80
N ALA A 172 -69.37 -1.54 1.24
CA ALA A 172 -69.33 -2.58 0.21
C ALA A 172 -68.60 -2.09 -1.05
N GLY A 173 -68.92 -0.88 -1.52
CA GLY A 173 -68.29 -0.23 -2.67
C GLY A 173 -66.78 -0.07 -2.49
N SER A 174 -66.34 0.50 -1.37
CA SER A 174 -64.93 0.61 -1.00
C SER A 174 -64.22 -0.74 -0.86
N THR A 175 -64.96 -1.79 -0.49
CA THR A 175 -64.41 -3.15 -0.36
C THR A 175 -64.22 -3.84 -1.71
N ILE A 176 -64.96 -3.47 -2.76
CA ILE A 176 -64.90 -4.14 -4.08
C ILE A 176 -64.35 -3.25 -5.20
N ALA A 177 -64.21 -1.94 -4.96
CA ALA A 177 -63.74 -1.00 -5.95
C ALA A 177 -62.31 -1.32 -6.42
N GLU A 178 -62.13 -1.15 -7.72
CA GLU A 178 -60.86 -1.26 -8.42
C GLU A 178 -60.80 -0.13 -9.45
N ILE A 179 -59.63 0.48 -9.60
CA ILE A 179 -59.37 1.51 -10.60
C ILE A 179 -58.46 0.97 -11.70
N THR A 180 -58.45 1.63 -12.86
CA THR A 180 -57.55 1.23 -13.96
C THR A 180 -56.11 1.72 -13.72
N MET A 181 -55.13 0.93 -14.18
CA MET A 181 -53.71 1.31 -14.15
C MET A 181 -53.45 2.62 -14.90
N GLU A 182 -54.15 2.84 -16.01
CA GLU A 182 -54.04 4.04 -16.81
C GLU A 182 -54.49 5.28 -16.03
N SER A 183 -55.64 5.20 -15.35
CA SER A 183 -56.15 6.33 -14.55
C SER A 183 -55.24 6.65 -13.37
N TYR A 184 -54.69 5.63 -12.70
CA TYR A 184 -53.69 5.79 -11.63
C TYR A 184 -52.47 6.59 -12.10
N LYS A 185 -51.83 6.16 -13.20
CA LYS A 185 -50.65 6.84 -13.74
C LYS A 185 -50.95 8.25 -14.24
N GLN A 186 -52.09 8.43 -14.91
CA GLN A 186 -52.51 9.74 -15.41
C GLN A 186 -52.78 10.71 -14.26
N ALA A 187 -53.46 10.26 -13.20
CA ALA A 187 -53.74 11.07 -12.03
C ALA A 187 -52.45 11.58 -11.38
N ILE A 188 -51.45 10.71 -11.18
CA ILE A 188 -50.13 11.12 -10.63
C ILE A 188 -49.46 12.16 -11.53
N SER A 189 -49.43 11.92 -12.85
CA SER A 189 -48.75 12.81 -13.81
C SER A 189 -49.38 14.21 -13.93
N LYS A 190 -50.64 14.36 -13.54
CA LYS A 190 -51.36 15.64 -13.55
C LYS A 190 -51.07 16.50 -12.32
N VAL A 191 -50.48 15.92 -11.27
CA VAL A 191 -50.09 16.66 -10.06
C VAL A 191 -48.87 17.52 -10.38
N PRO A 192 -48.95 18.86 -10.18
CA PRO A 192 -47.85 19.76 -10.54
C PRO A 192 -46.62 19.60 -9.64
N ASN A 193 -45.49 20.11 -10.11
CA ASN A 193 -44.24 20.27 -9.34
C ASN A 193 -43.73 18.97 -8.69
N ASN A 194 -44.06 17.79 -9.26
CA ASN A 194 -43.71 16.48 -8.71
C ASN A 194 -44.15 16.29 -7.24
N GLN A 195 -45.29 16.89 -6.85
CA GLN A 195 -45.84 16.79 -5.49
C GLN A 195 -46.61 15.49 -5.21
N ALA A 196 -46.61 14.53 -6.14
CA ALA A 196 -47.15 13.18 -5.95
C ALA A 196 -46.11 12.13 -6.33
N ILE A 197 -45.97 11.10 -5.50
CA ILE A 197 -45.04 10.00 -5.68
C ILE A 197 -45.82 8.69 -5.60
N GLY A 198 -45.75 7.88 -6.66
CA GLY A 198 -46.30 6.53 -6.65
C GLY A 198 -45.54 5.60 -5.71
N PHE A 199 -46.26 4.77 -4.98
CA PHE A 199 -45.72 3.83 -4.03
C PHE A 199 -46.44 2.48 -4.25
N MET A 200 -45.68 1.41 -4.52
CA MET A 200 -46.22 0.10 -4.87
C MET A 200 -45.78 -0.99 -3.89
N PRO A 201 -46.71 -1.71 -3.24
CA PRO A 201 -46.43 -2.99 -2.60
C PRO A 201 -45.79 -3.98 -3.58
N PHE A 202 -44.65 -4.58 -3.22
CA PHE A 202 -44.00 -5.58 -4.08
C PHE A 202 -44.30 -7.01 -3.62
N ASP A 203 -43.72 -7.42 -2.50
CA ASP A 203 -43.90 -8.75 -1.91
C ASP A 203 -44.62 -8.73 -0.55
N THR A 204 -45.25 -7.60 -0.25
CA THR A 204 -46.26 -7.47 0.82
C THR A 204 -47.65 -7.79 0.27
N ASN A 205 -48.67 -7.85 1.13
CA ASN A 205 -50.01 -8.32 0.78
C ASN A 205 -50.58 -7.67 -0.49
N ASP A 206 -51.11 -8.49 -1.40
CA ASP A 206 -51.71 -8.05 -2.67
C ASP A 206 -50.73 -7.18 -3.49
N GLY A 207 -49.47 -7.63 -3.55
CA GLY A 207 -48.33 -6.91 -4.12
C GLY A 207 -48.03 -7.28 -5.56
N LEU A 208 -47.13 -6.53 -6.19
CA LEU A 208 -46.81 -6.73 -7.60
C LEU A 208 -46.17 -8.10 -7.92
N ASP A 209 -45.50 -8.74 -6.95
CA ASP A 209 -44.88 -10.08 -7.08
C ASP A 209 -45.92 -11.21 -7.16
N ASP A 210 -47.19 -10.94 -6.79
CA ASP A 210 -48.30 -11.91 -6.91
C ASP A 210 -48.79 -12.04 -8.37
N ILE A 211 -48.42 -11.11 -9.25
CA ILE A 211 -48.73 -11.18 -10.68
C ILE A 211 -47.74 -12.12 -11.36
N LYS A 212 -48.26 -13.06 -12.16
CA LYS A 212 -47.43 -13.90 -13.03
C LYS A 212 -46.83 -13.06 -14.15
N TRP A 213 -45.68 -12.45 -13.88
CA TRP A 213 -45.02 -11.51 -14.79
C TRP A 213 -44.71 -12.10 -16.17
N ALA A 214 -44.48 -13.42 -16.27
CA ALA A 214 -44.25 -14.09 -17.54
C ALA A 214 -45.50 -14.09 -18.44
N ASP A 215 -46.69 -14.20 -17.84
CA ASP A 215 -47.97 -14.20 -18.55
C ASP A 215 -48.45 -12.77 -18.83
N HIS A 216 -48.11 -11.83 -17.94
CA HIS A 216 -48.57 -10.44 -17.96
C HIS A 216 -47.41 -9.44 -17.96
N TYR A 217 -46.46 -9.67 -18.87
CA TYR A 217 -45.19 -8.93 -18.93
C TYR A 217 -45.37 -7.42 -19.07
N ALA A 218 -46.17 -6.98 -20.04
CA ALA A 218 -46.37 -5.54 -20.30
C ALA A 218 -47.02 -4.82 -19.10
N TYR A 219 -48.00 -5.44 -18.46
CA TYR A 219 -48.67 -4.89 -17.27
C TYR A 219 -47.66 -4.73 -16.13
N THR A 220 -46.97 -5.82 -15.80
CA THR A 220 -46.01 -5.86 -14.67
C THR A 220 -44.87 -4.87 -14.89
N MET A 221 -44.23 -4.88 -16.07
CA MET A 221 -43.13 -3.96 -16.39
C MET A 221 -43.56 -2.50 -16.39
N THR A 222 -44.80 -2.20 -16.77
CA THR A 222 -45.30 -0.82 -16.75
C THR A 222 -45.32 -0.26 -15.32
N LEU A 223 -45.83 -1.01 -14.35
CA LEU A 223 -45.86 -0.58 -12.95
C LEU A 223 -44.48 -0.64 -12.29
N PHE A 224 -43.72 -1.69 -12.60
CA PHE A 224 -42.36 -1.89 -12.12
C PHE A 224 -41.42 -0.74 -12.52
N GLN A 225 -41.57 -0.23 -13.75
CA GLN A 225 -40.74 0.88 -14.25
C GLN A 225 -41.23 2.26 -13.80
N SER A 226 -42.54 2.42 -13.52
CA SER A 226 -43.12 3.74 -13.25
C SER A 226 -43.18 4.14 -11.78
N SER A 227 -43.21 3.17 -10.85
CA SER A 227 -43.28 3.46 -9.41
C SER A 227 -41.87 3.77 -8.87
N PRO A 228 -41.65 4.93 -8.20
CA PRO A 228 -40.35 5.25 -7.59
C PRO A 228 -40.07 4.53 -6.26
N ILE A 229 -41.13 4.17 -5.53
CA ILE A 229 -41.05 3.52 -4.21
C ILE A 229 -41.69 2.13 -4.30
N PHE A 230 -41.04 1.13 -3.71
CA PHE A 230 -41.58 -0.21 -3.51
C PHE A 230 -41.58 -0.59 -2.03
N GLU A 231 -42.66 -1.21 -1.55
CA GLU A 231 -42.64 -1.85 -0.23
C GLU A 231 -42.10 -3.28 -0.37
N THR A 232 -41.05 -3.58 0.39
CA THR A 232 -40.54 -4.93 0.52
C THR A 232 -39.91 -5.15 1.89
N ARG A 233 -40.07 -6.36 2.42
CA ARG A 233 -39.52 -6.77 3.73
C ARG A 233 -38.35 -7.74 3.59
N ASP A 234 -38.09 -8.20 2.36
CA ASP A 234 -36.97 -9.06 2.03
C ASP A 234 -35.69 -8.23 1.78
N PHE A 235 -34.60 -8.63 2.43
CA PHE A 235 -33.34 -7.90 2.37
C PHE A 235 -32.70 -7.97 0.96
N ASP A 236 -32.75 -9.12 0.30
CA ASP A 236 -32.11 -9.34 -0.99
C ASP A 236 -32.87 -8.65 -2.13
N LYS A 237 -34.21 -8.58 -2.04
CA LYS A 237 -35.06 -7.75 -2.90
C LYS A 237 -34.85 -6.26 -2.63
N ARG A 238 -34.75 -5.82 -1.37
CA ARG A 238 -34.37 -4.43 -1.04
C ARG A 238 -33.04 -4.06 -1.69
N CYS A 239 -32.00 -4.89 -1.52
CA CYS A 239 -30.71 -4.68 -2.17
C CYS A 239 -30.86 -4.63 -3.69
N ALA A 240 -31.65 -5.52 -4.29
CA ALA A 240 -31.90 -5.51 -5.72
C ALA A 240 -32.61 -4.22 -6.19
N PHE A 241 -33.58 -3.67 -5.44
CA PHE A 241 -34.24 -2.40 -5.78
C PHE A 241 -33.29 -1.22 -5.74
N VAL A 242 -32.42 -1.14 -4.72
CA VAL A 242 -31.50 -0.02 -4.58
C VAL A 242 -30.24 -0.14 -5.45
N GLY A 243 -30.08 -1.25 -6.19
CA GLY A 243 -28.93 -1.47 -7.06
C GLY A 243 -27.70 -2.11 -6.38
N GLU A 244 -27.90 -2.80 -5.26
CA GLU A 244 -26.86 -3.54 -4.54
C GLU A 244 -26.94 -5.05 -4.83
N LYS A 245 -25.81 -5.63 -5.23
CA LYS A 245 -25.69 -7.06 -5.50
C LYS A 245 -25.27 -7.81 -4.24
N THR A 246 -25.96 -8.91 -3.94
CA THR A 246 -25.68 -9.85 -2.85
C THR A 246 -25.44 -11.25 -3.41
N ASP A 247 -24.88 -12.15 -2.61
CA ASP A 247 -24.69 -13.55 -3.02
C ASP A 247 -26.00 -14.23 -3.41
N LYS A 248 -27.09 -13.92 -2.68
CA LYS A 248 -28.42 -14.51 -2.90
C LYS A 248 -29.16 -13.88 -4.07
N ASN A 249 -29.00 -12.58 -4.33
CA ASN A 249 -29.65 -11.93 -5.47
C ASN A 249 -28.85 -12.02 -6.78
N SER A 250 -27.58 -12.46 -6.73
CA SER A 250 -26.65 -12.53 -7.86
C SER A 250 -27.23 -13.20 -9.12
N LYS A 251 -28.08 -14.23 -8.94
CA LYS A 251 -28.72 -14.99 -10.03
C LYS A 251 -29.72 -14.18 -10.84
N TYR A 252 -30.39 -13.21 -10.24
CA TYR A 252 -31.44 -12.41 -10.89
C TYR A 252 -31.13 -10.91 -10.96
N PHE A 253 -30.10 -10.43 -10.27
CA PHE A 253 -29.76 -9.00 -10.13
C PHE A 253 -29.71 -8.25 -11.47
N ASN A 254 -28.96 -8.75 -12.45
CA ASN A 254 -28.82 -8.07 -13.75
C ASN A 254 -30.15 -7.97 -14.51
N ASN A 255 -30.97 -9.04 -14.47
CA ASN A 255 -32.30 -9.03 -15.11
C ASN A 255 -33.26 -8.10 -14.37
N PHE A 256 -33.20 -8.09 -13.04
CA PHE A 256 -34.01 -7.23 -12.18
C PHE A 256 -33.70 -5.74 -12.42
N GLN A 257 -32.41 -5.38 -12.47
CA GLN A 257 -31.95 -4.04 -12.81
C GLN A 257 -32.32 -3.65 -14.24
N GLY A 258 -32.15 -4.57 -15.20
CA GLY A 258 -32.60 -4.37 -16.58
C GLY A 258 -34.10 -4.07 -16.68
N ALA A 259 -34.93 -4.77 -15.90
CA ALA A 259 -36.38 -4.54 -15.81
C ALA A 259 -36.73 -3.15 -15.24
N LEU A 260 -35.90 -2.62 -14.33
CA LEU A 260 -35.98 -1.24 -13.79
C LEU A 260 -35.34 -0.17 -14.70
N LYS A 261 -34.85 -0.55 -15.88
CA LYS A 261 -34.06 0.31 -16.78
C LYS A 261 -32.77 0.84 -16.15
N ASN A 262 -32.16 0.07 -15.26
CA ASN A 262 -30.97 0.44 -14.48
C ASN A 262 -31.15 1.73 -13.66
N ILE A 263 -32.38 2.05 -13.30
CA ILE A 263 -32.68 3.16 -12.39
C ILE A 263 -33.05 2.52 -11.05
N PRO A 264 -32.26 2.73 -9.98
CA PRO A 264 -32.59 2.26 -8.64
C PRO A 264 -33.95 2.77 -8.15
N ARG A 265 -34.52 2.10 -7.15
CA ARG A 265 -35.79 2.42 -6.52
C ARG A 265 -35.67 2.44 -5.02
N LEU A 266 -36.46 3.30 -4.38
CA LEU A 266 -36.52 3.36 -2.93
C LEU A 266 -37.31 2.16 -2.41
N ALA A 267 -36.67 1.31 -1.62
CA ALA A 267 -37.34 0.23 -0.91
C ALA A 267 -37.69 0.67 0.51
N VAL A 268 -38.93 0.40 0.94
CA VAL A 268 -39.46 0.76 2.26
C VAL A 268 -40.28 -0.40 2.84
N SER A 269 -40.67 -0.28 4.09
CA SER A 269 -41.61 -1.11 4.83
C SER A 269 -42.49 -0.21 5.68
N GLY A 270 -43.81 -0.41 5.65
CA GLY A 270 -44.76 0.32 6.48
C GLY A 270 -45.20 -0.47 7.71
N SER A 271 -45.78 0.20 8.70
CA SER A 271 -46.49 -0.49 9.79
C SER A 271 -47.85 -1.03 9.34
N ASP A 272 -48.49 -0.42 8.33
CA ASP A 272 -49.86 -0.73 7.91
C ASP A 272 -50.81 -0.72 9.12
N ALA A 273 -50.68 0.34 9.94
CA ALA A 273 -51.36 0.46 11.22
C ALA A 273 -52.82 0.90 11.04
N HIS A 274 -53.75 0.09 11.56
CA HIS A 274 -55.19 0.35 11.57
C HIS A 274 -55.73 0.75 12.95
N CYS A 275 -54.85 1.07 13.90
CA CYS A 275 -55.21 1.60 15.21
C CYS A 275 -54.09 2.53 15.71
N PHE A 276 -54.37 3.39 16.70
CA PHE A 276 -53.35 4.31 17.22
C PHE A 276 -52.27 3.60 18.02
N VAL A 277 -52.66 2.66 18.88
CA VAL A 277 -51.77 1.91 19.78
C VAL A 277 -52.00 0.43 19.54
N GLY A 278 -50.94 -0.28 19.17
CA GLY A 278 -50.98 -1.70 18.87
C GLY A 278 -50.96 -2.59 20.11
N GLU A 279 -51.12 -3.89 19.87
CA GLU A 279 -50.87 -4.94 20.86
C GLU A 279 -49.49 -5.54 20.60
N ALA A 280 -48.60 -5.50 21.60
CA ALA A 280 -47.22 -5.98 21.45
C ALA A 280 -47.17 -7.45 20.99
N GLY A 281 -46.49 -7.70 19.87
CA GLY A 281 -46.35 -9.03 19.27
C GLY A 281 -47.54 -9.53 18.44
N ASN A 282 -48.54 -8.67 18.20
CA ASN A 282 -49.72 -9.00 17.38
C ASN A 282 -49.65 -8.28 16.02
N ASP A 283 -49.24 -8.98 14.98
CA ASP A 283 -49.17 -8.43 13.62
C ASP A 283 -50.55 -8.04 13.07
N ASP A 284 -51.66 -8.56 13.59
CA ASP A 284 -53.01 -8.17 13.15
C ASP A 284 -53.52 -6.89 13.84
N LYS A 285 -52.78 -6.36 14.84
CA LYS A 285 -53.11 -5.13 15.57
C LYS A 285 -51.88 -4.27 15.84
N ARG A 286 -51.30 -3.73 14.76
CA ARG A 286 -50.16 -2.80 14.80
C ARG A 286 -50.65 -1.36 15.01
N GLY A 287 -49.97 -0.64 15.91
CA GLY A 287 -50.12 0.80 16.12
C GLY A 287 -49.12 1.59 15.27
N TYR A 288 -49.16 2.92 15.41
CA TYR A 288 -48.24 3.79 14.66
C TYR A 288 -46.78 3.54 15.05
N GLY A 289 -45.94 3.25 14.05
CA GLY A 289 -44.53 2.90 14.25
C GLY A 289 -44.27 1.44 14.65
N ASP A 290 -45.30 0.60 14.78
CA ASP A 290 -45.15 -0.82 15.04
C ASP A 290 -44.88 -1.58 13.73
N PHE A 291 -43.62 -1.62 13.29
CA PHE A 291 -43.24 -2.31 12.04
C PHE A 291 -43.24 -3.84 12.20
N PRO A 292 -43.74 -4.60 11.20
CA PRO A 292 -43.75 -6.05 11.23
C PRO A 292 -42.33 -6.64 11.16
N SER A 293 -42.06 -7.69 11.95
CA SER A 293 -40.77 -8.40 11.99
C SER A 293 -39.54 -7.49 12.18
N ASN A 294 -39.70 -6.35 12.88
CA ASN A 294 -38.69 -5.32 13.06
C ASN A 294 -38.04 -4.80 11.76
N LYS A 295 -38.74 -4.88 10.63
CA LYS A 295 -38.30 -4.33 9.34
C LYS A 295 -38.60 -2.84 9.28
N LYS A 296 -37.96 -2.07 10.16
CA LYS A 296 -38.17 -0.62 10.24
C LYS A 296 -37.57 0.08 9.03
N THR A 297 -38.24 1.11 8.52
CA THR A 297 -37.73 1.94 7.44
C THR A 297 -36.96 3.12 7.99
N TRP A 298 -35.67 3.15 7.68
CA TRP A 298 -34.78 4.24 7.97
C TRP A 298 -34.49 5.02 6.69
N ILE A 299 -34.70 6.33 6.74
CA ILE A 299 -34.36 7.25 5.64
C ILE A 299 -33.34 8.26 6.14
N LYS A 300 -32.24 8.44 5.37
CA LYS A 300 -31.22 9.46 5.61
C LYS A 300 -31.53 10.72 4.81
N ALA A 301 -32.36 11.57 5.38
CA ALA A 301 -32.75 12.85 4.79
C ALA A 301 -33.30 13.79 5.86
N GLU A 302 -33.47 15.06 5.53
CA GLU A 302 -34.36 15.93 6.32
C GLU A 302 -35.80 15.37 6.29
N PRO A 303 -36.56 15.43 7.40
CA PRO A 303 -37.94 14.92 7.50
C PRO A 303 -38.93 15.80 6.74
N THR A 304 -38.74 15.93 5.43
CA THR A 304 -39.50 16.77 4.51
C THR A 304 -39.79 16.01 3.22
N PHE A 305 -40.77 16.48 2.44
CA PHE A 305 -41.10 15.85 1.16
C PHE A 305 -39.93 15.90 0.16
N LYS A 306 -39.12 16.96 0.19
CA LYS A 306 -37.88 17.07 -0.61
C LYS A 306 -36.81 16.08 -0.16
N GLY A 307 -36.73 15.81 1.14
CA GLY A 307 -35.90 14.73 1.68
C GLY A 307 -36.30 13.35 1.12
N LEU A 308 -37.61 13.09 0.99
CA LEU A 308 -38.10 11.86 0.33
C LEU A 308 -37.69 11.81 -1.14
N GLN A 309 -37.85 12.92 -1.86
CA GLN A 309 -37.42 13.02 -3.27
C GLN A 309 -35.92 12.77 -3.41
N GLN A 310 -35.10 13.31 -2.51
CA GLN A 310 -33.66 13.07 -2.49
C GLN A 310 -33.32 11.59 -2.19
N ALA A 311 -34.05 10.96 -1.26
CA ALA A 311 -33.87 9.54 -0.97
C ALA A 311 -34.20 8.65 -2.18
N ILE A 312 -35.18 9.03 -3.02
CA ILE A 312 -35.51 8.32 -4.27
C ILE A 312 -34.39 8.44 -5.31
N LEU A 313 -33.66 9.57 -5.35
CA LEU A 313 -32.55 9.77 -6.28
C LEU A 313 -31.32 8.91 -5.90
N GLU A 314 -31.04 8.77 -4.60
CA GLU A 314 -29.87 8.05 -4.07
C GLU A 314 -30.25 6.92 -3.08
N PRO A 315 -31.09 5.95 -3.48
CA PRO A 315 -31.77 5.06 -2.53
C PRO A 315 -30.82 4.10 -1.82
N ALA A 316 -29.71 3.70 -2.44
CA ALA A 316 -28.70 2.86 -1.80
C ALA A 316 -28.05 3.55 -0.59
N LYS A 317 -27.76 4.84 -0.72
CA LYS A 317 -27.07 5.64 0.32
C LYS A 317 -28.02 6.18 1.38
N ARG A 318 -29.33 6.21 1.08
CA ARG A 318 -30.34 6.93 1.87
C ARG A 318 -31.50 6.10 2.41
N SER A 319 -31.62 4.82 2.05
CA SER A 319 -32.62 3.91 2.65
C SER A 319 -31.98 2.71 3.30
N TYR A 320 -32.54 2.28 4.43
CA TYR A 320 -32.23 1.01 5.06
C TYR A 320 -33.50 0.40 5.66
N VAL A 321 -33.72 -0.90 5.45
CA VAL A 321 -34.86 -1.64 6.01
C VAL A 321 -34.33 -2.71 6.96
N GLY A 322 -34.63 -2.57 8.25
CA GLY A 322 -34.14 -3.44 9.31
C GLY A 322 -34.15 -2.75 10.68
N GLU A 323 -33.58 -3.38 11.69
CA GLU A 323 -33.60 -2.81 13.05
C GLU A 323 -32.86 -1.48 13.14
N LYS A 324 -31.65 -1.41 12.57
CA LYS A 324 -30.79 -0.24 12.69
C LYS A 324 -29.73 -0.16 11.58
N PRO A 325 -29.49 1.02 10.96
CA PRO A 325 -28.45 1.18 9.95
C PRO A 325 -27.04 0.92 10.52
N PRO A 326 -26.14 0.24 9.78
CA PRO A 326 -24.80 -0.11 10.27
C PRO A 326 -23.99 1.08 10.77
N LYS A 327 -24.08 2.23 10.10
CA LYS A 327 -23.35 3.46 10.47
C LYS A 327 -23.74 3.98 11.85
N ILE A 328 -25.01 3.86 12.26
CA ILE A 328 -25.43 4.31 13.60
C ILE A 328 -24.77 3.45 14.68
N ASN A 329 -24.70 2.13 14.47
CA ASN A 329 -24.01 1.22 15.38
C ASN A 329 -22.51 1.55 15.49
N GLU A 330 -21.85 1.84 14.36
CA GLU A 330 -20.44 2.23 14.33
C GLU A 330 -20.17 3.48 15.18
N ILE A 331 -21.01 4.52 15.06
CA ILE A 331 -20.86 5.76 15.83
C ILE A 331 -21.06 5.51 17.33
N GLU A 332 -22.02 4.66 17.70
CA GLU A 332 -22.31 4.37 19.11
C GLU A 332 -21.20 3.61 19.82
N LEU A 333 -20.53 2.70 19.12
CA LEU A 333 -19.39 1.94 19.63
C LEU A 333 -18.12 2.80 19.72
N ASN A 334 -17.96 3.78 18.83
CA ASN A 334 -16.71 4.51 18.61
C ASN A 334 -16.83 6.03 18.84
N LYS A 335 -17.64 6.47 19.81
CA LYS A 335 -17.98 7.89 20.06
C LYS A 335 -16.78 8.84 20.21
N THR A 336 -15.64 8.35 20.69
CA THR A 336 -14.39 9.13 20.86
C THR A 336 -13.77 9.59 19.53
N PHE A 337 -14.18 8.99 18.42
CA PHE A 337 -13.69 9.23 17.06
C PHE A 337 -14.62 10.11 16.21
N TYR A 338 -15.74 10.60 16.76
CA TYR A 338 -16.69 11.42 16.01
C TYR A 338 -16.85 12.79 16.67
N ILE A 339 -16.66 13.84 15.88
CA ILE A 339 -16.88 15.23 16.28
C ILE A 339 -18.37 15.52 16.20
N ASP A 340 -18.94 16.00 17.30
CA ASP A 340 -20.35 16.36 17.41
C ASP A 340 -20.63 17.80 16.95
N SER A 341 -19.79 18.75 17.36
CA SER A 341 -19.96 20.17 17.03
C SER A 341 -18.70 21.00 17.23
N VAL A 342 -18.65 22.12 16.51
CA VAL A 342 -17.63 23.17 16.66
C VAL A 342 -18.30 24.50 17.00
N GLU A 343 -17.72 25.21 17.97
CA GLU A 343 -18.17 26.54 18.40
C GLU A 343 -16.98 27.51 18.46
N ILE A 344 -17.18 28.75 18.02
CA ILE A 344 -16.16 29.81 18.06
C ILE A 344 -16.81 31.07 18.62
N LYS A 345 -16.21 31.64 19.66
CA LYS A 345 -16.71 32.82 20.37
C LYS A 345 -15.62 33.85 20.54
N LYS A 346 -15.98 35.12 20.41
CA LYS A 346 -15.14 36.23 20.82
C LYS A 346 -15.20 36.39 22.33
N THR A 347 -14.16 35.95 23.01
CA THR A 347 -14.04 35.98 24.47
C THR A 347 -13.19 37.14 24.97
N GLY A 348 -12.38 37.73 24.09
CA GLY A 348 -11.52 38.87 24.41
C GLY A 348 -12.24 40.22 24.33
N THR A 349 -11.68 41.22 25.01
CA THR A 349 -12.30 42.55 25.18
C THR A 349 -11.89 43.57 24.11
N LYS A 350 -10.90 43.27 23.25
CA LYS A 350 -10.42 44.21 22.23
C LYS A 350 -11.29 44.21 20.97
N SER A 351 -11.41 45.38 20.35
CA SER A 351 -12.13 45.57 19.09
C SER A 351 -11.27 45.16 17.89
N VAL A 352 -11.35 43.88 17.51
CA VAL A 352 -10.53 43.28 16.43
C VAL A 352 -11.31 42.79 15.21
N GLY A 353 -12.58 43.19 15.07
CA GLY A 353 -13.54 42.65 14.09
C GLY A 353 -14.47 41.58 14.68
N GLN A 354 -15.42 41.10 13.87
CA GLN A 354 -16.34 39.99 14.21
C GLN A 354 -15.75 38.64 13.81
N TRP A 355 -15.08 38.53 12.66
CA TRP A 355 -14.44 37.29 12.19
C TRP A 355 -15.37 36.07 12.34
N LEU A 356 -14.95 35.05 13.10
CA LEU A 356 -15.64 33.78 13.27
C LEU A 356 -16.60 33.77 14.47
N ASP A 357 -16.86 34.92 15.10
CA ASP A 357 -17.72 35.00 16.29
C ASP A 357 -19.15 34.50 16.01
N GLY A 358 -19.73 33.82 16.99
CA GLY A 358 -21.07 33.25 16.89
C GLY A 358 -21.18 31.99 16.02
N CYS A 359 -20.06 31.45 15.52
CA CYS A 359 -20.05 30.16 14.84
C CYS A 359 -20.42 29.05 15.84
N ASN A 360 -21.51 28.32 15.58
CA ASN A 360 -21.93 27.14 16.36
C ASN A 360 -22.59 26.15 15.41
N ILE A 361 -21.80 25.18 14.95
CA ILE A 361 -22.20 24.25 13.89
C ILE A 361 -22.14 22.82 14.42
N PRO A 362 -23.27 22.09 14.45
CA PRO A 362 -23.23 20.65 14.63
C PRO A 362 -22.66 19.99 13.36
N LEU A 363 -21.77 19.01 13.52
CA LEU A 363 -21.14 18.33 12.39
C LEU A 363 -21.78 16.96 12.14
N ASN A 364 -21.97 16.61 10.88
CA ASN A 364 -22.47 15.30 10.50
C ASN A 364 -21.40 14.22 10.72
N PRO A 365 -21.73 13.04 11.26
CA PRO A 365 -20.76 11.96 11.47
C PRO A 365 -20.36 11.20 10.18
N ASP A 366 -20.99 11.49 9.05
CA ASP A 366 -20.64 10.97 7.72
C ASP A 366 -19.73 11.97 6.96
N LEU A 367 -20.18 12.51 5.82
CA LEU A 367 -19.44 13.46 5.00
C LEU A 367 -20.01 14.88 5.13
N THR A 368 -19.19 15.80 5.61
CA THR A 368 -19.46 17.25 5.63
C THR A 368 -18.63 17.95 4.55
N ALA A 369 -19.28 18.65 3.63
CA ALA A 369 -18.62 19.45 2.59
C ALA A 369 -18.67 20.94 2.93
N ILE A 370 -17.52 21.59 3.08
CA ILE A 370 -17.39 23.04 3.26
C ILE A 370 -17.15 23.68 1.90
N ILE A 371 -18.12 24.47 1.42
CA ILE A 371 -18.12 25.09 0.09
C ILE A 371 -18.14 26.62 0.17
N GLY A 372 -17.81 27.27 -0.94
CA GLY A 372 -17.83 28.73 -1.06
C GLY A 372 -16.76 29.25 -2.01
N ASN A 373 -16.86 30.53 -2.36
CA ASN A 373 -15.95 31.18 -3.31
C ASN A 373 -14.50 31.23 -2.79
N LYS A 374 -13.54 31.52 -3.68
CA LYS A 374 -12.14 31.68 -3.28
C LYS A 374 -12.01 32.80 -2.24
N GLY A 375 -11.36 32.50 -1.11
CA GLY A 375 -11.19 33.44 0.00
C GLY A 375 -12.43 33.65 0.90
N SER A 376 -13.44 32.78 0.83
CA SER A 376 -14.68 32.91 1.63
C SER A 376 -14.59 32.42 3.08
N GLY A 377 -13.42 31.93 3.53
CA GLY A 377 -13.22 31.43 4.90
C GLY A 377 -13.47 29.93 5.10
N LYS A 378 -13.43 29.11 4.03
CA LYS A 378 -13.57 27.65 4.13
C LYS A 378 -12.49 27.00 4.97
N SER A 379 -11.22 27.19 4.58
CA SER A 379 -10.05 26.65 5.30
C SER A 379 -9.91 27.24 6.71
N ALA A 380 -10.52 28.40 6.99
CA ALA A 380 -10.55 28.96 8.34
C ALA A 380 -11.28 28.03 9.33
N LEU A 381 -12.42 27.46 8.92
CA LEU A 381 -13.15 26.50 9.75
C LEU A 381 -12.37 25.19 9.89
N ALA A 382 -11.78 24.69 8.80
CA ALA A 382 -10.95 23.48 8.80
C ALA A 382 -9.73 23.62 9.73
N ASP A 383 -8.98 24.72 9.63
CA ASP A 383 -7.83 25.01 10.49
C ASP A 383 -8.23 25.04 11.98
N VAL A 384 -9.37 25.64 12.32
CA VAL A 384 -9.86 25.67 13.71
C VAL A 384 -10.21 24.27 14.22
N ILE A 385 -10.93 23.47 13.42
CA ILE A 385 -11.27 22.09 13.80
C ILE A 385 -9.99 21.26 13.94
N ALA A 386 -9.04 21.39 13.01
CA ALA A 386 -7.75 20.68 13.04
C ALA A 386 -6.90 21.09 14.26
N MET A 387 -6.87 22.38 14.60
CA MET A 387 -6.16 22.88 15.78
C MET A 387 -6.76 22.30 17.07
N LEU A 388 -8.08 22.36 17.23
CA LEU A 388 -8.77 21.79 18.41
C LEU A 388 -8.70 20.26 18.44
N GLY A 389 -8.55 19.63 17.27
CA GLY A 389 -8.30 18.21 17.12
C GLY A 389 -6.83 17.79 17.31
N ASN A 390 -5.94 18.71 17.70
CA ASN A 390 -4.50 18.48 17.86
C ASN A 390 -3.82 17.90 16.60
N SER A 391 -4.23 18.33 15.40
CA SER A 391 -3.57 17.88 14.19
C SER A 391 -2.10 18.29 14.15
N LYS A 392 -1.25 17.41 13.63
CA LYS A 392 0.20 17.62 13.51
C LYS A 392 0.59 18.57 12.38
N GLN A 393 -0.35 18.95 11.50
CA GLN A 393 -0.09 19.76 10.30
C GLN A 393 -0.26 21.28 10.51
N SER A 394 -0.08 21.77 11.74
CA SER A 394 -0.23 23.20 12.08
C SER A 394 0.69 24.15 11.29
N LYS A 395 1.84 23.65 10.81
CA LYS A 395 2.78 24.40 9.97
C LYS A 395 2.21 24.79 8.60
N HIS A 396 1.27 24.01 8.07
CA HIS A 396 0.68 24.21 6.74
C HIS A 396 -0.72 24.85 6.78
N PHE A 397 -1.15 25.36 7.95
CA PHE A 397 -2.41 26.09 8.10
C PHE A 397 -2.46 27.33 7.20
N SER A 398 -3.56 27.50 6.46
CA SER A 398 -3.68 28.58 5.48
C SER A 398 -4.26 29.87 6.09
N PHE A 399 -5.01 29.77 7.18
CA PHE A 399 -5.68 30.86 7.88
C PHE A 399 -5.06 31.16 9.24
N LEU A 400 -4.86 30.15 10.09
CA LEU A 400 -4.30 30.27 11.45
C LEU A 400 -2.76 30.42 11.44
N LYS A 401 -2.26 31.46 10.77
CA LYS A 401 -0.82 31.76 10.63
C LYS A 401 -0.47 33.24 10.85
N LYS A 402 0.80 33.51 11.18
CA LYS A 402 1.31 34.83 11.64
C LYS A 402 1.02 35.99 10.69
N ASP A 403 1.07 35.76 9.38
CA ASP A 403 0.79 36.73 8.33
C ASP A 403 -0.71 36.94 8.06
N ARG A 404 -1.59 36.21 8.75
CA ARG A 404 -3.06 36.30 8.61
C ARG A 404 -3.77 36.43 9.96
N PHE A 405 -4.67 35.51 10.29
CA PHE A 405 -5.58 35.67 11.44
C PHE A 405 -4.87 35.58 12.79
N PHE A 406 -3.77 34.83 12.86
CA PHE A 406 -2.96 34.78 14.07
C PHE A 406 -2.36 36.16 14.39
N GLY A 407 -1.94 36.89 13.37
CA GLY A 407 -1.32 38.20 13.48
C GLY A 407 0.05 38.22 14.16
N LYS A 408 0.79 39.32 13.99
CA LYS A 408 2.19 39.44 14.48
C LYS A 408 2.30 39.41 16.01
N SER A 409 1.28 39.90 16.71
CA SER A 409 1.20 39.95 18.17
C SER A 409 0.17 38.99 18.76
N GLY A 410 -0.32 38.03 17.97
CA GLY A 410 -1.43 37.15 18.35
C GLY A 410 -2.82 37.78 18.16
N GLU A 411 -2.94 38.99 17.62
CA GLU A 411 -4.24 39.65 17.34
C GLU A 411 -4.56 39.59 15.84
N PRO A 412 -5.79 39.24 15.41
CA PRO A 412 -7.02 39.12 16.20
C PRO A 412 -7.21 37.81 17.00
N ALA A 413 -6.44 36.75 16.72
CA ALA A 413 -6.70 35.40 17.24
C ALA A 413 -6.84 35.25 18.78
N ASN A 414 -6.08 36.03 19.56
CA ASN A 414 -6.11 36.07 21.03
C ASN A 414 -7.50 36.43 21.59
N GLN A 415 -8.37 37.06 20.79
CA GLN A 415 -9.71 37.45 21.24
C GLN A 415 -10.76 36.36 21.01
N PHE A 416 -10.40 35.24 20.39
CA PHE A 416 -11.32 34.19 20.00
C PHE A 416 -10.98 32.87 20.67
N THR A 417 -11.99 32.19 21.19
CA THR A 417 -11.89 30.86 21.77
C THR A 417 -12.70 29.89 20.91
N GLY A 418 -12.06 28.80 20.50
CA GLY A 418 -12.70 27.67 19.83
C GLY A 418 -13.02 26.55 20.83
N ILE A 419 -14.13 25.87 20.62
CA ILE A 419 -14.60 24.72 21.41
C ILE A 419 -14.99 23.60 20.44
N LEU A 420 -14.37 22.44 20.59
CA LEU A 420 -14.70 21.23 19.83
C LEU A 420 -15.33 20.21 20.78
N THR A 421 -16.55 19.76 20.47
CA THR A 421 -17.27 18.76 21.27
C THR A 421 -17.32 17.44 20.51
N TRP A 422 -17.02 16.34 21.20
CA TRP A 422 -17.03 14.97 20.71
C TRP A 422 -18.34 14.26 21.08
N HIS A 423 -18.69 13.19 20.36
CA HIS A 423 -19.92 12.43 20.60
C HIS A 423 -19.97 11.69 21.95
N ASP A 424 -18.83 11.47 22.60
CA ASP A 424 -18.72 10.95 23.96
C ASP A 424 -18.99 12.02 25.04
N GLY A 425 -19.18 13.29 24.64
CA GLY A 425 -19.34 14.44 25.51
C GLY A 425 -18.03 15.15 25.87
N GLY A 426 -16.89 14.61 25.45
CA GLY A 426 -15.58 15.24 25.64
C GLY A 426 -15.50 16.59 24.92
N LYS A 427 -14.80 17.55 25.54
CA LYS A 427 -14.63 18.90 24.98
C LYS A 427 -13.17 19.32 25.00
N GLU A 428 -12.70 19.88 23.90
CA GLU A 428 -11.43 20.61 23.83
C GLU A 428 -11.75 22.10 23.65
N THR A 429 -11.11 22.97 24.44
CA THR A 429 -11.31 24.42 24.37
C THR A 429 -9.96 25.11 24.32
N ARG A 430 -9.79 26.08 23.41
CA ARG A 430 -8.53 26.81 23.27
C ARG A 430 -8.70 28.19 22.66
N ILE A 431 -7.84 29.13 23.04
CA ILE A 431 -7.70 30.41 22.37
C ILE A 431 -7.07 30.17 20.98
N LEU A 432 -7.57 30.82 19.93
CA LEU A 432 -7.14 30.55 18.54
C LEU A 432 -5.70 31.02 18.22
N SER A 433 -5.03 31.67 19.17
CA SER A 433 -3.61 32.04 19.12
C SER A 433 -2.69 31.03 19.81
N GLU A 434 -3.24 29.99 20.44
CA GLU A 434 -2.46 28.94 21.08
C GLU A 434 -2.47 27.71 20.19
N LEU A 435 -1.38 27.47 19.45
CA LEU A 435 -1.24 26.25 18.65
C LEU A 435 -1.16 25.01 19.55
N SER A 436 -1.50 23.86 18.98
CA SER A 436 -1.47 22.57 19.69
C SER A 436 -0.08 22.25 20.23
N PRO A 437 0.05 21.88 21.51
CA PRO A 437 1.30 21.33 22.04
C PRO A 437 1.66 20.05 21.29
N GLU A 438 2.94 19.87 20.94
CA GLU A 438 3.43 18.67 20.23
C GLU A 438 3.23 17.37 21.04
N GLU A 439 3.10 17.48 22.37
CA GLU A 439 2.89 16.36 23.29
C GLU A 439 1.46 15.79 23.27
N LYS A 440 0.47 16.55 22.77
CA LYS A 440 -0.92 16.08 22.73
C LYS A 440 -1.12 15.08 21.59
N THR A 441 -1.86 14.00 21.89
CA THR A 441 -2.26 13.01 20.89
C THR A 441 -3.14 13.65 19.81
N GLU A 442 -2.82 13.37 18.55
CA GLU A 442 -3.61 13.77 17.39
C GLU A 442 -4.98 13.07 17.42
N ARG A 443 -6.04 13.86 17.37
CA ARG A 443 -7.43 13.37 17.34
C ARG A 443 -8.14 13.66 16.02
N VAL A 444 -7.60 14.55 15.18
CA VAL A 444 -8.11 14.87 13.85
C VAL A 444 -6.96 14.88 12.88
N ARG A 445 -7.04 14.07 11.82
CA ARG A 445 -6.04 14.07 10.75
C ARG A 445 -6.43 15.13 9.73
N TYR A 446 -5.63 16.18 9.59
CA TYR A 446 -5.86 17.22 8.61
C TYR A 446 -4.81 17.14 7.50
N ILE A 447 -5.28 17.21 6.25
CA ILE A 447 -4.45 17.29 5.05
C ILE A 447 -4.70 18.65 4.41
N PRO A 448 -3.89 19.68 4.76
CA PRO A 448 -3.99 21.01 4.19
C PRO A 448 -3.59 21.01 2.71
N GLN A 449 -4.18 21.92 1.93
CA GLN A 449 -3.87 22.11 0.51
C GLN A 449 -2.35 22.23 0.25
N GLY A 450 -1.66 23.13 0.97
CA GLY A 450 -0.24 23.38 0.74
C GLY A 450 0.66 22.18 1.04
N TYR A 451 0.31 21.38 2.04
CA TYR A 451 1.02 20.14 2.36
C TYR A 451 0.81 19.08 1.27
N PHE A 452 -0.42 18.96 0.77
CA PHE A 452 -0.75 18.04 -0.31
C PHE A 452 -0.02 18.39 -1.62
N GLU A 453 0.05 19.67 -1.96
CA GLU A 453 0.80 20.16 -3.13
C GLU A 453 2.31 19.93 -3.00
N GLU A 454 2.88 20.15 -1.83
CA GLU A 454 4.30 19.90 -1.53
C GLU A 454 4.64 18.42 -1.78
N LEU A 455 3.85 17.50 -1.21
CA LEU A 455 4.04 16.06 -1.44
C LEU A 455 3.92 15.65 -2.91
N CYS A 456 3.02 16.26 -3.68
CA CYS A 456 2.78 15.86 -5.07
C CYS A 456 3.80 16.45 -6.06
N ASN A 457 4.31 17.66 -5.79
CA ASN A 457 5.11 18.44 -6.74
C ASN A 457 6.64 18.29 -6.56
N GLU A 458 7.14 17.84 -5.41
CA GLU A 458 8.57 17.92 -5.06
C GLU A 458 9.55 17.16 -5.97
N HIS A 459 9.19 16.02 -6.57
CA HIS A 459 10.13 15.29 -7.45
C HIS A 459 10.55 16.04 -8.72
N THR A 460 9.85 17.12 -9.12
CA THR A 460 10.32 17.96 -10.25
C THR A 460 11.68 18.63 -9.98
N SER A 461 12.15 18.63 -8.72
CA SER A 461 13.43 19.22 -8.30
C SER A 461 14.58 18.22 -8.05
N GLY A 462 14.33 16.90 -8.17
CA GLY A 462 15.38 15.88 -8.24
C GLY A 462 16.01 15.37 -6.93
N GLU A 463 15.57 15.80 -5.73
CA GLU A 463 16.27 15.46 -4.46
C GLU A 463 15.41 14.97 -3.28
N SER A 464 14.07 14.87 -3.37
CA SER A 464 13.21 14.55 -2.21
C SER A 464 12.45 13.22 -2.32
N ASN A 465 12.52 12.40 -1.27
CA ASN A 465 11.75 11.16 -1.05
C ASN A 465 10.52 11.37 -0.14
N ALA A 466 10.03 12.60 0.05
CA ALA A 466 8.96 12.90 1.01
C ALA A 466 7.64 12.14 0.71
N PHE A 467 7.23 12.09 -0.55
CA PHE A 467 6.07 11.33 -1.01
C PHE A 467 6.18 9.84 -0.65
N GLU A 468 7.33 9.24 -0.96
CA GLU A 468 7.58 7.81 -0.72
C GLU A 468 7.65 7.50 0.78
N ARG A 469 8.23 8.40 1.58
CA ARG A 469 8.25 8.28 3.05
C ARG A 469 6.84 8.30 3.64
N GLU A 470 5.97 9.18 3.17
CA GLU A 470 4.57 9.22 3.64
C GLU A 470 3.81 7.95 3.21
N LEU A 471 4.02 7.47 1.99
CA LEU A 471 3.44 6.21 1.54
C LEU A 471 3.92 5.03 2.41
N ARG A 472 5.22 4.95 2.72
CA ARG A 472 5.79 3.94 3.63
C ARG A 472 5.26 4.07 5.06
N SER A 473 5.03 5.28 5.56
CA SER A 473 4.48 5.50 6.91
C SER A 473 3.05 4.98 7.03
N VAL A 474 2.22 5.21 6.00
CA VAL A 474 0.85 4.69 5.92
C VAL A 474 0.84 3.16 5.75
N ILE A 475 1.81 2.60 5.04
CA ILE A 475 1.96 1.15 4.89
C ILE A 475 2.37 0.50 6.21
N PHE A 476 3.35 1.06 6.91
CA PHE A 476 3.82 0.54 8.20
C PHE A 476 2.72 0.54 9.27
N SER A 477 1.85 1.56 9.25
CA SER A 477 0.69 1.60 10.15
C SER A 477 -0.32 0.46 9.91
N HIS A 478 -0.21 -0.25 8.76
CA HIS A 478 -1.03 -1.41 8.39
C HIS A 478 -0.36 -2.76 8.56
N THR A 479 0.97 -2.79 8.68
CA THR A 479 1.71 -4.00 9.01
C THR A 479 1.25 -4.50 10.38
N SER A 480 0.83 -5.77 10.46
CA SER A 480 0.33 -6.37 11.69
C SER A 480 1.43 -6.45 12.77
N GLU A 481 1.06 -6.47 14.05
CA GLU A 481 2.04 -6.45 15.15
C GLU A 481 3.05 -7.61 15.07
N ASP A 482 2.58 -8.80 14.66
CA ASP A 482 3.42 -9.98 14.41
C ASP A 482 4.43 -9.77 13.26
N MET A 483 4.08 -8.98 12.24
CA MET A 483 4.99 -8.63 11.16
C MET A 483 5.91 -7.46 11.50
N ARG A 484 5.56 -6.59 12.47
CA ARG A 484 6.37 -5.42 12.83
C ARG A 484 7.65 -5.80 13.58
N LEU A 485 7.72 -6.97 14.23
CA LEU A 485 8.92 -7.43 14.96
C LEU A 485 9.49 -6.34 15.90
N ASP A 486 8.61 -5.65 16.63
CA ASP A 486 8.91 -4.50 17.51
C ASP A 486 9.62 -3.31 16.82
N ALA A 487 9.56 -3.20 15.49
CA ALA A 487 9.99 -2.00 14.78
C ALA A 487 9.06 -0.82 15.11
N LEU A 488 9.61 0.40 15.12
CA LEU A 488 8.85 1.63 15.35
C LEU A 488 8.49 2.35 14.06
N ASP A 489 9.19 2.04 12.97
CA ASP A 489 8.96 2.57 11.63
C ASP A 489 9.33 1.54 10.55
N PHE A 490 9.02 1.89 9.30
CA PHE A 490 9.24 1.00 8.15
C PHE A 490 10.72 0.74 7.86
N GLU A 491 11.62 1.70 8.14
CA GLU A 491 13.05 1.53 7.88
C GLU A 491 13.68 0.56 8.89
N GLN A 492 13.32 0.66 10.17
CA GLN A 492 13.73 -0.29 11.20
C GLN A 492 13.24 -1.71 10.90
N LEU A 493 12.02 -1.85 10.36
CA LEU A 493 11.48 -3.14 9.98
C LEU A 493 12.29 -3.79 8.85
N ILE A 494 12.61 -3.02 7.81
CA ILE A 494 13.48 -3.48 6.71
C ILE A 494 14.85 -3.87 7.25
N GLU A 495 15.45 -3.05 8.11
CA GLU A 495 16.78 -3.30 8.64
C GLU A 495 16.82 -4.60 9.45
N LYS A 496 15.86 -4.81 10.36
CA LYS A 496 15.77 -6.05 11.16
C LYS A 496 15.60 -7.30 10.28
N GLN A 497 14.71 -7.26 9.28
CA GLN A 497 14.45 -8.44 8.44
C GLN A 497 15.59 -8.73 7.45
N GLU A 498 16.24 -7.68 6.93
CA GLU A 498 17.30 -7.86 5.93
C GLU A 498 18.68 -8.09 6.53
N GLN A 499 18.88 -7.90 7.83
CA GLN A 499 20.22 -7.91 8.45
C GLN A 499 21.00 -9.18 8.10
N SER A 500 20.37 -10.36 8.24
CA SER A 500 21.00 -11.64 7.90
C SER A 500 21.39 -11.72 6.42
N LEU A 501 20.54 -11.23 5.52
CA LEU A 501 20.80 -11.23 4.08
C LEU A 501 21.91 -10.24 3.70
N ARG A 502 21.96 -9.06 4.34
CA ARG A 502 23.02 -8.07 4.16
C ARG A 502 24.38 -8.60 4.62
N ASN A 503 24.41 -9.28 5.77
CA ASN A 503 25.62 -9.93 6.27
C ASN A 503 26.12 -11.01 5.29
N ARG A 504 25.21 -11.86 4.81
CA ARG A 504 25.54 -12.89 3.80
C ARG A 504 26.06 -12.29 2.48
N LEU A 505 25.43 -11.23 2.00
CA LEU A 505 25.85 -10.50 0.80
C LEU A 505 27.27 -9.92 0.97
N SER A 506 27.57 -9.35 2.14
CA SER A 506 28.89 -8.81 2.47
C SER A 506 29.97 -9.89 2.46
N GLU A 507 29.72 -11.05 3.04
CA GLU A 507 30.66 -12.17 3.06
C GLU A 507 30.91 -12.73 1.64
N TYR A 508 29.87 -12.90 0.82
CA TYR A 508 30.08 -13.33 -0.58
C TYR A 508 30.89 -12.33 -1.40
N ARG A 509 30.64 -11.02 -1.23
CA ARG A 509 31.45 -9.98 -1.90
C ARG A 509 32.90 -9.99 -1.43
N LYS A 510 33.15 -10.26 -0.15
CA LYS A 510 34.50 -10.39 0.41
C LYS A 510 35.25 -11.61 -0.14
N ASP A 511 34.58 -12.75 -0.28
CA ASP A 511 35.18 -13.94 -0.91
C ASP A 511 35.41 -13.75 -2.41
N LEU A 512 34.51 -13.03 -3.09
CA LEU A 512 34.66 -12.65 -4.49
C LEU A 512 35.88 -11.75 -4.69
N ALA A 513 36.09 -10.76 -3.81
CA ALA A 513 37.24 -9.88 -3.85
C ALA A 513 38.58 -10.64 -3.70
N LYS A 514 38.64 -11.66 -2.83
CA LYS A 514 39.83 -12.54 -2.71
C LYS A 514 40.09 -13.32 -4.00
N ILE A 515 39.06 -13.91 -4.60
CA ILE A 515 39.19 -14.63 -5.88
C ILE A 515 39.62 -13.67 -7.00
N ASN A 516 39.09 -12.45 -7.02
CA ASN A 516 39.50 -11.42 -7.97
C ASN A 516 40.98 -11.07 -7.83
N GLU A 517 41.49 -10.93 -6.60
CA GLU A 517 42.90 -10.67 -6.34
C GLU A 517 43.80 -11.83 -6.83
N GLU A 518 43.41 -13.09 -6.58
CA GLU A 518 44.11 -14.27 -7.11
C GLU A 518 44.12 -14.30 -8.65
N ILE A 519 42.98 -14.02 -9.29
CA ILE A 519 42.85 -13.94 -10.75
C ILE A 519 43.81 -12.89 -11.31
N VAL A 520 43.80 -11.67 -10.76
CA VAL A 520 44.68 -10.58 -11.22
C VAL A 520 46.16 -10.95 -11.04
N GLY A 521 46.51 -11.63 -9.95
CA GLY A 521 47.86 -12.14 -9.72
C GLY A 521 48.31 -13.20 -10.75
N ILE A 522 47.41 -14.08 -11.18
CA ILE A 522 47.69 -15.06 -12.25
C ILE A 522 47.79 -14.38 -13.61
N GLU A 523 46.89 -13.45 -13.93
CA GLU A 523 46.90 -12.71 -15.20
C GLU A 523 48.17 -11.86 -15.37
N ALA A 524 48.72 -11.33 -14.28
CA ALA A 524 50.01 -10.63 -14.27
C ALA A 524 51.19 -11.57 -14.61
N GLN A 525 51.16 -12.81 -14.13
CA GLN A 525 52.19 -13.82 -14.42
C GLN A 525 52.09 -14.39 -15.84
N LEU A 526 50.88 -14.45 -16.40
CA LEU A 526 50.62 -14.92 -17.76
C LEU A 526 50.93 -13.88 -18.84
N GLN A 527 51.39 -12.67 -18.48
CA GLN A 527 51.78 -11.68 -19.47
C GLN A 527 52.93 -12.21 -20.35
N PRO A 528 52.88 -12.04 -21.69
CA PRO A 528 53.91 -12.58 -22.59
C PRO A 528 55.33 -12.13 -22.27
N ILE A 529 55.47 -10.93 -21.69
CA ILE A 529 56.76 -10.37 -21.32
C ILE A 529 57.44 -11.13 -20.17
N GLU A 530 56.69 -11.71 -19.25
CA GLU A 530 57.25 -12.45 -18.11
C GLU A 530 57.80 -13.80 -18.54
N LEU A 531 57.06 -14.54 -19.38
CA LEU A 531 57.57 -15.77 -19.99
C LEU A 531 58.81 -15.49 -20.86
N LYS A 532 58.82 -14.39 -21.61
CA LYS A 532 59.97 -13.97 -22.42
C LYS A 532 61.20 -13.64 -21.57
N LYS A 533 61.04 -12.88 -20.48
CA LYS A 533 62.13 -12.59 -19.53
C LYS A 533 62.71 -13.88 -18.92
N LEU A 534 61.85 -14.80 -18.49
CA LEU A 534 62.28 -16.07 -17.89
C LEU A 534 63.02 -16.95 -18.90
N THR A 535 62.53 -17.04 -20.14
CA THR A 535 63.19 -17.80 -21.20
C THR A 535 64.52 -17.17 -21.65
N GLU A 536 64.62 -15.84 -21.75
CA GLU A 536 65.88 -15.13 -22.01
C GLU A 536 66.88 -15.34 -20.86
N THR A 537 66.43 -15.30 -19.61
CA THR A 537 67.27 -15.54 -18.43
C THR A 537 67.77 -17.00 -18.40
N LEU A 538 66.91 -17.96 -18.75
CA LEU A 538 67.27 -19.37 -18.87
C LEU A 538 68.27 -19.59 -20.01
N GLN A 539 68.11 -18.91 -21.16
CA GLN A 539 69.08 -18.94 -22.25
C GLN A 539 70.44 -18.39 -21.82
N LEU A 540 70.47 -17.26 -21.12
CA LEU A 540 71.70 -16.69 -20.57
C LEU A 540 72.35 -17.67 -19.57
N LYS A 541 71.56 -18.32 -18.70
CA LYS A 541 72.08 -19.33 -17.76
C LYS A 541 72.63 -20.56 -18.47
N ASN A 542 71.96 -21.05 -19.51
CA ASN A 542 72.48 -22.15 -20.32
C ASN A 542 73.79 -21.76 -21.01
N ALA A 543 73.90 -20.53 -21.55
CA ALA A 543 75.15 -20.03 -22.12
C ALA A 543 76.28 -19.93 -21.08
N GLN A 544 75.97 -19.47 -19.85
CA GLN A 544 76.93 -19.45 -18.74
C GLN A 544 77.41 -20.85 -18.35
N ILE A 545 76.52 -21.85 -18.35
CA ILE A 545 76.85 -23.25 -18.09
C ILE A 545 77.76 -23.79 -19.21
N GLU A 546 77.47 -23.52 -20.48
CA GLU A 546 78.29 -23.96 -21.61
C GLU A 546 79.67 -23.30 -21.64
N GLU A 547 79.77 -22.00 -21.37
CA GLU A 547 81.07 -21.33 -21.21
C GLU A 547 81.86 -21.87 -20.02
N HIS A 548 81.19 -22.12 -18.88
CA HIS A 548 81.83 -22.73 -17.72
C HIS A 548 82.31 -24.15 -18.03
N LYS A 549 81.60 -24.93 -18.85
CA LYS A 549 82.05 -26.26 -19.31
C LYS A 549 83.33 -26.21 -20.15
N LYS A 550 83.56 -25.15 -20.93
CA LYS A 550 84.82 -24.96 -21.69
C LYS A 550 86.03 -24.68 -20.78
N LEU A 551 85.79 -24.18 -19.57
CA LEU A 551 86.81 -23.94 -18.54
C LEU A 551 87.14 -25.19 -17.72
N LYS A 552 86.70 -26.37 -18.16
CA LYS A 552 87.05 -27.64 -17.50
C LYS A 552 88.58 -27.78 -17.49
N PRO A 553 89.23 -27.94 -16.33
CA PRO A 553 90.68 -28.08 -16.25
C PRO A 553 91.18 -29.26 -17.11
N ASP A 554 92.31 -29.06 -17.80
CA ASP A 554 92.95 -30.10 -18.62
C ASP A 554 93.39 -31.29 -17.76
N GLU A 555 93.12 -32.50 -18.23
CA GLU A 555 93.37 -33.73 -17.48
C GLU A 555 94.86 -33.94 -17.22
N VAL A 556 95.28 -33.81 -15.96
CA VAL A 556 96.64 -34.14 -15.52
C VAL A 556 96.69 -35.62 -15.18
N ILE A 557 97.47 -36.40 -15.94
CA ILE A 557 97.64 -37.84 -15.71
C ILE A 557 98.31 -38.06 -14.36
N GLN A 558 97.77 -38.97 -13.55
CA GLN A 558 98.38 -39.36 -12.28
C GLN A 558 99.80 -39.90 -12.53
N PRO A 559 100.86 -39.34 -11.91
CA PRO A 559 102.24 -39.71 -12.23
C PRO A 559 102.52 -41.20 -11.94
N GLU A 560 102.99 -41.96 -12.95
CA GLU A 560 103.38 -43.38 -12.87
C GLU A 560 104.79 -43.64 -12.29
N ILE A 561 105.48 -42.60 -11.80
CA ILE A 561 106.82 -42.76 -11.23
C ILE A 561 106.69 -43.59 -9.94
N ALA A 562 107.43 -44.70 -9.85
CA ALA A 562 107.54 -45.51 -8.64
C ALA A 562 107.90 -44.60 -7.46
N LEU A 563 106.93 -44.40 -6.57
CA LEU A 563 107.02 -43.51 -5.43
C LEU A 563 108.09 -44.02 -4.45
N ASP A 564 108.81 -43.11 -3.80
CA ASP A 564 109.45 -43.45 -2.54
C ASP A 564 108.32 -43.70 -1.51
N THR A 565 108.48 -44.71 -0.65
CA THR A 565 107.44 -45.19 0.29
C THR A 565 106.80 -44.09 1.15
N ILE A 566 107.49 -42.96 1.35
CA ILE A 566 107.02 -41.79 2.10
C ILE A 566 106.02 -40.94 1.29
N GLN A 567 106.27 -40.71 -0.01
CA GLN A 567 105.42 -39.87 -0.86
C GLN A 567 104.09 -40.56 -1.22
N GLN A 568 104.08 -41.90 -1.33
CA GLN A 568 102.84 -42.65 -1.55
C GLN A 568 101.89 -42.54 -0.36
N LYS A 569 102.43 -42.64 0.86
CA LYS A 569 101.66 -42.52 2.09
C LYS A 569 101.02 -41.12 2.25
N ILE A 570 101.74 -40.05 1.92
CA ILE A 570 101.22 -38.67 1.97
C ILE A 570 100.09 -38.46 0.94
N ALA A 571 100.21 -39.04 -0.25
CA ALA A 571 99.16 -38.96 -1.27
C ALA A 571 97.89 -39.75 -0.89
N ASP A 572 98.05 -40.96 -0.32
CA ASP A 572 96.92 -41.76 0.17
C ASP A 572 96.21 -41.07 1.36
N ASP A 573 96.98 -40.51 2.30
CA ASP A 573 96.44 -39.74 3.43
C ASP A 573 95.68 -38.48 2.96
N LEU A 574 96.18 -37.79 1.93
CA LEU A 574 95.52 -36.61 1.36
C LEU A 574 94.23 -36.98 0.60
N ALA A 575 94.25 -38.07 -0.18
CA ALA A 575 93.06 -38.58 -0.86
C ALA A 575 91.96 -38.97 0.14
N GLU A 576 92.33 -39.58 1.26
CA GLU A 576 91.40 -39.92 2.34
C GLU A 576 90.85 -38.66 3.03
N VAL A 577 91.68 -37.64 3.29
CA VAL A 577 91.21 -36.34 3.83
C VAL A 577 90.23 -35.66 2.87
N ASN A 578 90.51 -35.66 1.56
CA ASN A 578 89.61 -35.09 0.56
C ASN A 578 88.26 -35.84 0.50
N ARG A 579 88.28 -37.16 0.56
CA ARG A 579 87.08 -38.00 0.64
C ARG A 579 86.26 -37.71 1.90
N GLN A 580 86.92 -37.51 3.03
CA GLN A 580 86.25 -37.16 4.29
C GLN A 580 85.61 -35.77 4.23
N ILE A 581 86.31 -34.77 3.67
CA ILE A 581 85.75 -33.41 3.45
C ILE A 581 84.51 -33.49 2.56
N GLN A 582 84.56 -34.22 1.44
CA GLN A 582 83.44 -34.35 0.51
C GLN A 582 82.22 -35.02 1.17
N ASN A 583 82.42 -36.13 1.88
CA ASN A 583 81.33 -36.81 2.62
C ASN A 583 80.69 -35.89 3.67
N ARG A 584 81.49 -35.05 4.34
CA ARG A 584 80.99 -34.09 5.34
C ARG A 584 80.25 -32.92 4.69
N GLN A 585 80.69 -32.45 3.54
CA GLN A 585 79.98 -31.44 2.75
C GLN A 585 78.62 -31.96 2.23
N GLU A 586 78.54 -33.21 1.76
CA GLU A 586 77.25 -33.85 1.42
C GLU A 586 76.33 -33.98 2.64
N ARG A 587 76.88 -34.26 3.82
CA ARG A 587 76.10 -34.29 5.06
C ARG A 587 75.53 -32.91 5.40
N LEU A 588 76.30 -31.82 5.28
CA LEU A 588 75.78 -30.46 5.46
C LEU A 588 74.64 -30.13 4.49
N LYS A 589 74.76 -30.53 3.22
CA LYS A 589 73.70 -30.36 2.21
C LYS A 589 72.42 -31.11 2.60
N THR A 590 72.56 -32.31 3.17
CA THR A 590 71.44 -33.12 3.66
C THR A 590 70.79 -32.52 4.93
N ILE A 591 71.59 -31.93 5.82
CA ILE A 591 71.10 -31.22 7.01
C ILE A 591 70.30 -29.97 6.60
N ALA A 592 70.79 -29.20 5.63
CA ALA A 592 70.12 -28.00 5.12
C ALA A 592 68.76 -28.31 4.47
N SER A 593 68.67 -29.38 3.67
CA SER A 593 67.40 -29.80 3.06
C SER A 593 66.39 -30.28 4.13
N ALA A 594 66.84 -31.06 5.12
CA ALA A 594 66.00 -31.50 6.23
C ALA A 594 65.48 -30.32 7.08
N ASN A 595 66.33 -29.31 7.35
CA ASN A 595 65.92 -28.09 8.06
C ASN A 595 64.88 -27.27 7.28
N THR A 596 65.02 -27.21 5.95
CA THR A 596 64.05 -26.53 5.07
C THR A 596 62.67 -27.19 5.13
N GLU A 597 62.61 -28.53 5.12
CA GLU A 597 61.34 -29.25 5.28
C GLU A 597 60.73 -29.07 6.68
N LEU A 598 61.54 -29.06 7.74
CA LEU A 598 61.05 -28.75 9.08
C LEU A 598 60.51 -27.32 9.19
N ALA A 599 61.12 -26.34 8.49
CA ALA A 599 60.62 -24.97 8.44
C ALA A 599 59.25 -24.89 7.74
N LYS A 600 59.05 -25.60 6.61
CA LYS A 600 57.74 -25.71 5.94
C LYS A 600 56.68 -26.31 6.87
N GLN A 601 57.01 -27.39 7.58
CA GLN A 601 56.10 -28.00 8.54
C GLN A 601 55.72 -27.04 9.68
N LYS A 602 56.68 -26.24 10.17
CA LYS A 602 56.44 -25.24 11.21
C LYS A 602 55.53 -24.11 10.72
N GLN A 603 55.71 -23.64 9.49
CA GLN A 603 54.83 -22.65 8.88
C GLN A 603 53.41 -23.20 8.70
N ALA A 604 53.27 -24.43 8.20
CA ALA A 604 51.96 -25.07 8.06
C ALA A 604 51.24 -25.22 9.40
N ILE A 605 51.96 -25.55 10.50
CA ILE A 605 51.38 -25.56 11.85
C ILE A 605 50.86 -24.17 12.24
N PHE A 606 51.66 -23.13 12.01
CA PHE A 606 51.25 -21.75 12.32
C PHE A 606 49.99 -21.35 11.55
N ASP A 607 49.95 -21.61 10.23
CA ASP A 607 48.81 -21.28 9.39
C ASP A 607 47.53 -22.02 9.85
N ILE A 608 47.65 -23.29 10.27
CA ILE A 608 46.53 -24.04 10.84
C ILE A 608 46.10 -23.46 12.19
N GLN A 609 47.05 -23.08 13.06
CA GLN A 609 46.73 -22.46 14.35
C GLN A 609 45.96 -21.14 14.20
N GLU A 610 46.37 -20.29 13.26
CA GLU A 610 45.67 -19.04 12.97
C GLU A 610 44.25 -19.30 12.42
N ARG A 611 44.10 -20.27 11.50
CA ARG A 611 42.77 -20.65 10.99
C ARG A 611 41.85 -21.18 12.09
N LEU A 612 42.37 -21.98 13.02
CA LEU A 612 41.60 -22.48 14.17
C LEU A 612 41.25 -21.36 15.17
N SER A 613 42.15 -20.40 15.37
CA SER A 613 41.89 -19.20 16.18
C SER A 613 40.76 -18.34 15.60
N LEU A 614 40.75 -18.15 14.28
CA LEU A 614 39.67 -17.46 13.57
C LEU A 614 38.34 -18.21 13.69
N LEU A 615 38.35 -19.54 13.56
CA LEU A 615 37.16 -20.37 13.75
C LEU A 615 36.58 -20.22 15.17
N GLN A 616 37.44 -20.23 16.20
CA GLN A 616 37.01 -20.03 17.59
C GLN A 616 36.34 -18.67 17.77
N ARG A 617 36.97 -17.59 17.26
CA ARG A 617 36.39 -16.23 17.35
C ARG A 617 35.04 -16.15 16.64
N SER A 618 34.93 -16.73 15.44
CA SER A 618 33.67 -16.75 14.70
C SER A 618 32.58 -17.52 15.45
N PHE A 619 32.92 -18.63 16.09
CA PHE A 619 31.98 -19.40 16.91
C PHE A 619 31.53 -18.62 18.16
N ASP A 620 32.45 -17.95 18.84
CA ASP A 620 32.13 -17.11 20.01
C ASP A 620 31.29 -15.88 19.63
N GLN A 621 31.55 -15.30 18.47
CA GLN A 621 30.76 -14.18 17.92
C GLN A 621 29.35 -14.64 17.56
N LEU A 622 29.19 -15.76 16.86
CA LEU A 622 27.89 -16.35 16.54
C LEU A 622 27.07 -16.64 17.81
N LYS A 623 27.75 -17.10 18.87
CA LYS A 623 27.14 -17.32 20.19
C LYS A 623 26.60 -16.03 20.82
N GLN A 624 27.33 -14.92 20.70
CA GLN A 624 26.87 -13.62 21.20
C GLN A 624 25.73 -13.06 20.35
N GLU A 625 25.86 -13.11 19.02
CA GLU A 625 24.86 -12.59 18.08
C GLU A 625 23.53 -13.34 18.18
N SER A 626 23.55 -14.63 18.51
CA SER A 626 22.33 -15.45 18.67
C SER A 626 21.76 -15.40 20.10
N ALA A 627 22.35 -14.66 21.03
CA ALA A 627 22.01 -14.77 22.45
C ALA A 627 20.55 -14.35 22.74
N ASP A 628 20.10 -13.25 22.16
CA ASP A 628 18.73 -12.73 22.37
C ASP A 628 17.68 -13.67 21.75
N ASP A 629 17.95 -14.20 20.55
CA ASP A 629 17.08 -15.19 19.90
C ASP A 629 16.96 -16.49 20.70
N LEU A 630 18.07 -16.94 21.31
CA LEU A 630 18.07 -18.14 22.15
C LEU A 630 17.31 -17.94 23.46
N ILE A 631 17.40 -16.74 24.05
CA ILE A 631 16.57 -16.37 25.19
C ILE A 631 15.09 -16.39 24.80
N LEU A 632 14.74 -15.84 23.63
CA LEU A 632 13.37 -15.83 23.11
C LEU A 632 12.82 -17.24 22.85
N LEU A 633 13.67 -18.15 22.38
CA LEU A 633 13.33 -19.55 22.11
C LEU A 633 13.43 -20.47 23.35
N GLU A 634 13.83 -19.95 24.50
CA GLU A 634 14.08 -20.71 25.74
C GLU A 634 15.12 -21.85 25.57
N LEU A 635 16.14 -21.65 24.73
CA LEU A 635 17.20 -22.64 24.45
C LEU A 635 18.56 -22.20 24.98
N SER A 636 19.42 -23.15 25.37
CA SER A 636 20.83 -22.86 25.65
C SER A 636 21.68 -23.04 24.40
N TRP A 637 22.68 -22.18 24.20
CA TRP A 637 23.70 -22.37 23.16
C TRP A 637 24.34 -23.77 23.21
N ASN A 638 24.56 -24.28 24.41
CA ASN A 638 25.21 -25.58 24.61
C ASN A 638 24.33 -26.76 24.15
N ASP A 639 23.01 -26.58 24.01
CA ASP A 639 22.10 -27.61 23.49
C ASP A 639 22.15 -27.68 21.95
N ILE A 640 22.67 -26.63 21.31
CA ILE A 640 22.64 -26.46 19.85
C ILE A 640 24.01 -26.71 19.24
N ALA A 641 25.07 -26.15 19.84
CA ALA A 641 26.40 -26.21 19.25
C ALA A 641 27.51 -26.28 20.30
N VAL A 642 28.47 -27.17 20.07
CA VAL A 642 29.70 -27.31 20.85
C VAL A 642 30.90 -27.37 19.91
N LEU A 643 31.93 -26.58 20.20
CA LEU A 643 33.19 -26.55 19.46
C LEU A 643 34.34 -27.08 20.34
N ASP A 644 34.94 -28.21 19.94
CA ASP A 644 36.11 -28.82 20.62
C ASP A 644 37.36 -28.68 19.73
N ILE A 645 38.23 -27.70 20.02
CA ILE A 645 39.50 -27.50 19.30
C ILE A 645 40.67 -28.07 20.10
N ARG A 646 41.26 -29.16 19.59
CA ARG A 646 42.39 -29.86 20.24
C ARG A 646 43.76 -29.30 19.82
N THR A 647 44.08 -28.09 20.26
CA THR A 647 45.35 -27.41 19.92
C THR A 647 46.61 -28.12 20.45
N SER A 648 46.47 -28.97 21.48
CA SER A 648 47.56 -29.75 22.09
C SER A 648 48.29 -30.68 21.10
N VAL A 649 47.60 -31.18 20.08
CA VAL A 649 48.19 -32.03 19.03
C VAL A 649 49.20 -31.24 18.20
N LEU A 650 48.90 -29.97 17.89
CA LEU A 650 49.78 -29.10 17.13
C LEU A 650 50.96 -28.59 17.97
N VAL A 651 50.72 -28.30 19.25
CA VAL A 651 51.76 -27.89 20.20
C VAL A 651 52.82 -28.98 20.36
N SER A 652 52.40 -30.22 20.61
CA SER A 652 53.33 -31.36 20.73
C SER A 652 54.12 -31.60 19.44
N LYS A 653 53.50 -31.49 18.26
CA LYS A 653 54.21 -31.61 16.97
C LYS A 653 55.23 -30.49 16.75
N LYS A 654 54.90 -29.25 17.14
CA LYS A 654 55.78 -28.07 17.05
C LYS A 654 57.01 -28.23 17.94
N GLU A 655 56.84 -28.77 19.14
CA GLU A 655 57.94 -29.08 20.07
C GLU A 655 58.88 -30.15 19.48
N MET A 656 58.34 -31.24 18.92
CA MET A 656 59.14 -32.27 18.24
C MET A 656 59.96 -31.70 17.07
N ILE A 657 59.35 -30.85 16.24
CA ILE A 657 60.05 -30.20 15.11
C ILE A 657 61.16 -29.28 15.62
N SER A 658 60.88 -28.49 16.67
CA SER A 658 61.86 -27.57 17.24
C SER A 658 63.05 -28.31 17.87
N SER A 659 62.81 -29.44 18.54
CA SER A 659 63.87 -30.33 19.04
C SER A 659 64.75 -30.86 17.92
N LYS A 660 64.13 -31.36 16.84
CA LYS A 660 64.86 -31.91 15.68
C LYS A 660 65.65 -30.85 14.92
N GLN A 661 65.15 -29.61 14.84
CA GLN A 661 65.91 -28.48 14.28
C GLN A 661 67.12 -28.13 15.15
N LEU A 662 66.99 -28.20 16.47
CA LEU A 662 68.11 -27.97 17.39
C LEU A 662 69.18 -29.05 17.25
N GLU A 663 68.79 -30.33 17.18
CA GLU A 663 69.70 -31.46 16.92
C GLU A 663 70.45 -31.29 15.60
N LEU A 664 69.75 -30.97 14.51
CA LEU A 664 70.35 -30.74 13.20
C LEU A 664 71.29 -29.53 13.19
N LYS A 665 70.98 -28.47 13.96
CA LYS A 665 71.84 -27.30 14.11
C LYS A 665 73.14 -27.67 14.82
N THR A 666 73.07 -28.39 15.94
CA THR A 666 74.25 -28.86 16.67
C THR A 666 75.07 -29.84 15.82
N GLU A 667 74.43 -30.70 15.03
CA GLU A 667 75.12 -31.56 14.08
C GLU A 667 75.83 -30.76 12.97
N SER A 668 75.19 -29.72 12.43
CA SER A 668 75.77 -28.82 11.43
C SER A 668 77.05 -28.13 11.94
N GLU A 669 76.98 -27.53 13.13
CA GLU A 669 78.10 -26.85 13.77
C GLU A 669 79.28 -27.82 14.02
N ARG A 670 78.98 -29.06 14.43
CA ARG A 670 80.01 -30.10 14.60
C ARG A 670 80.66 -30.48 13.27
N VAL A 671 79.87 -30.71 12.23
CA VAL A 671 80.37 -31.11 10.91
C VAL A 671 81.20 -29.99 10.27
N GLU A 672 80.81 -28.72 10.44
CA GLU A 672 81.62 -27.57 10.02
C GLU A 672 82.96 -27.50 10.75
N GLY A 673 82.98 -27.79 12.06
CA GLY A 673 84.21 -27.92 12.84
C GLY A 673 85.14 -29.03 12.30
N GLU A 674 84.59 -30.21 12.01
CA GLU A 674 85.32 -31.34 11.43
C GLU A 674 85.90 -31.00 10.04
N ILE A 675 85.14 -30.29 9.18
CA ILE A 675 85.62 -29.84 7.86
C ILE A 675 86.79 -28.86 8.01
N ASN A 676 86.71 -27.91 8.93
CA ASN A 676 87.77 -26.93 9.17
C ASN A 676 89.08 -27.61 9.62
N GLU A 677 89.00 -28.61 10.50
CA GLU A 677 90.17 -29.38 10.93
C GLU A 677 90.78 -30.19 9.77
N LEU A 678 89.94 -30.86 8.98
CA LEU A 678 90.36 -31.62 7.81
C LEU A 678 90.98 -30.72 6.72
N THR A 679 90.46 -29.51 6.53
CA THR A 679 91.04 -28.52 5.59
C THR A 679 92.41 -28.03 6.07
N GLY A 680 92.63 -27.94 7.39
CA GLY A 680 93.95 -27.69 7.96
C GLY A 680 94.96 -28.81 7.66
N LYS A 681 94.54 -30.07 7.83
CA LYS A 681 95.34 -31.26 7.49
C LYS A 681 95.63 -31.35 6.00
N GLN A 682 94.63 -31.08 5.16
CA GLN A 682 94.74 -31.00 3.70
C GLN A 682 95.87 -30.04 3.30
N LYS A 683 95.83 -28.79 3.78
CA LYS A 683 96.88 -27.78 3.51
C LYS A 683 98.28 -28.23 3.92
N THR A 684 98.39 -28.97 5.03
CA THR A 684 99.67 -29.46 5.55
C THR A 684 100.24 -30.56 4.66
N TYR A 685 99.42 -31.52 4.24
CA TYR A 685 99.83 -32.58 3.32
C TYR A 685 100.13 -32.06 1.92
N THR A 686 99.37 -31.10 1.39
CA THR A 686 99.64 -30.48 0.08
C THR A 686 101.00 -29.77 0.00
N ALA A 687 101.49 -29.21 1.12
CA ALA A 687 102.78 -28.51 1.16
C ALA A 687 104.00 -29.45 1.14
N GLN A 688 103.81 -30.74 1.48
CA GLN A 688 104.88 -31.76 1.58
C GLN A 688 105.07 -32.58 0.29
N LEU A 689 104.22 -32.37 -0.72
CA LEU A 689 104.27 -33.07 -2.01
C LEU A 689 105.37 -32.52 -2.95
N ASP A 690 105.92 -33.39 -3.80
CA ASP A 690 106.86 -33.00 -4.85
C ASP A 690 106.16 -32.29 -6.02
N ALA A 691 106.92 -31.60 -6.88
CA ALA A 691 106.38 -30.72 -7.93
C ALA A 691 105.32 -31.38 -8.85
N PRO A 692 105.44 -32.64 -9.29
CA PRO A 692 104.43 -33.32 -10.12
C PRO A 692 103.12 -33.61 -9.37
N GLN A 693 103.19 -33.99 -8.10
CA GLN A 693 102.00 -34.28 -7.28
C GLN A 693 101.28 -33.01 -6.84
N ARG A 694 102.00 -31.91 -6.59
CA ARG A 694 101.38 -30.59 -6.39
C ARG A 694 100.57 -30.13 -7.60
N GLN A 695 100.99 -30.49 -8.82
CA GLN A 695 100.24 -30.19 -10.05
C GLN A 695 98.97 -31.03 -10.18
N TYR A 696 99.01 -32.32 -9.84
CA TYR A 696 97.82 -33.19 -9.82
C TYR A 696 96.80 -32.78 -8.75
N GLU A 697 97.26 -32.42 -7.55
CA GLU A 697 96.38 -31.93 -6.47
C GLU A 697 95.79 -30.55 -6.81
N ALA A 698 96.57 -29.67 -7.44
CA ALA A 698 96.05 -28.40 -7.95
C ALA A 698 94.97 -28.62 -9.02
N TYR A 699 95.13 -29.62 -9.89
CA TYR A 699 94.11 -30.05 -10.85
C TYR A 699 92.84 -30.56 -10.15
N GLN A 700 92.95 -31.45 -9.15
CA GLN A 700 91.80 -31.95 -8.38
C GLN A 700 91.03 -30.83 -7.67
N ARG A 701 91.76 -29.85 -7.11
CA ARG A 701 91.15 -28.67 -6.52
C ARG A 701 90.43 -27.80 -7.55
N GLN A 702 91.06 -27.52 -8.69
CA GLN A 702 90.43 -26.77 -9.79
C GLN A 702 89.20 -27.50 -10.34
N LEU A 703 89.23 -28.83 -10.43
CA LEU A 703 88.10 -29.66 -10.86
C LEU A 703 86.95 -29.61 -9.84
N THR A 704 87.27 -29.60 -8.54
CA THR A 704 86.29 -29.47 -7.45
C THR A 704 85.64 -28.09 -7.45
N GLU A 705 86.43 -27.01 -7.54
CA GLU A 705 85.92 -25.62 -7.64
C GLU A 705 85.09 -25.43 -8.92
N TRP A 706 85.49 -26.05 -10.03
CA TRP A 706 84.71 -26.09 -11.27
C TRP A 706 83.38 -26.81 -11.10
N THR A 707 83.36 -27.98 -10.45
CA THR A 707 82.16 -28.79 -10.22
C THR A 707 81.18 -28.07 -9.31
N GLN A 708 81.66 -27.46 -8.22
CA GLN A 708 80.82 -26.67 -7.30
C GLN A 708 80.17 -25.48 -8.00
N LYS A 709 80.91 -24.77 -8.88
CA LYS A 709 80.35 -23.66 -9.65
C LYS A 709 79.34 -24.13 -10.71
N LEU A 710 79.56 -25.31 -11.30
CA LEU A 710 78.59 -25.94 -12.21
C LEU A 710 77.30 -26.34 -11.47
N ASP A 711 77.43 -26.90 -10.27
CA ASP A 711 76.31 -27.25 -9.40
C ASP A 711 75.53 -26.01 -8.97
N ALA A 712 76.20 -24.90 -8.63
CA ALA A 712 75.55 -23.64 -8.28
C ALA A 712 74.80 -22.98 -9.47
N LEU A 713 75.27 -23.17 -10.71
CA LEU A 713 74.59 -22.69 -11.91
C LEU A 713 73.41 -23.59 -12.31
N THR A 714 73.54 -24.89 -12.11
CA THR A 714 72.50 -25.88 -12.40
C THR A 714 71.38 -25.83 -11.36
N GLY A 715 71.76 -25.76 -10.08
CA GLY A 715 70.91 -25.56 -8.92
C GLY A 715 69.87 -26.65 -8.68
N SER A 716 68.77 -26.24 -8.05
CA SER A 716 67.64 -27.10 -7.66
C SER A 716 66.30 -26.40 -7.93
N THR A 717 65.20 -27.14 -7.75
CA THR A 717 63.83 -26.61 -7.96
C THR A 717 63.44 -25.48 -7.00
N THR A 718 64.20 -25.27 -5.93
CA THR A 718 63.98 -24.25 -4.90
C THR A 718 64.81 -22.99 -5.08
N GLU A 719 65.74 -22.95 -6.05
CA GLU A 719 66.65 -21.83 -6.27
C GLU A 719 66.26 -21.06 -7.56
N PRO A 720 65.50 -19.96 -7.45
CA PRO A 720 64.74 -19.39 -8.58
C PRO A 720 65.59 -18.85 -9.75
N GLU A 721 66.86 -18.53 -9.52
CA GLU A 721 67.77 -17.99 -10.54
C GLU A 721 68.68 -19.05 -11.21
N THR A 722 68.54 -20.30 -10.78
CA THR A 722 69.32 -21.43 -11.31
C THR A 722 68.60 -22.07 -12.51
N LYS A 723 69.30 -22.88 -13.30
CA LYS A 723 68.70 -23.53 -14.47
C LYS A 723 67.43 -24.32 -14.10
N ILE A 724 67.52 -25.20 -13.11
CA ILE A 724 66.38 -26.05 -12.69
C ILE A 724 65.26 -25.19 -12.06
N GLY A 725 65.59 -24.14 -11.31
CA GLY A 725 64.60 -23.21 -10.77
C GLY A 725 63.83 -22.45 -11.84
N LEU A 726 64.54 -21.92 -12.86
CA LEU A 726 63.92 -21.23 -14.01
C LEU A 726 63.05 -22.17 -14.85
N GLU A 727 63.52 -23.40 -15.13
CA GLU A 727 62.72 -24.44 -15.81
C GLU A 727 61.45 -24.78 -15.01
N THR A 728 61.56 -24.89 -13.69
CA THR A 728 60.42 -25.15 -12.80
C THR A 728 59.43 -23.99 -12.82
N ARG A 729 59.89 -22.74 -12.79
CA ARG A 729 59.05 -21.53 -12.86
C ARG A 729 58.29 -21.45 -14.18
N ILE A 730 58.96 -21.77 -15.31
CA ILE A 730 58.31 -21.83 -16.63
C ILE A 730 57.22 -22.90 -16.64
N LYS A 731 57.51 -24.10 -16.12
CA LYS A 731 56.53 -25.19 -16.03
C LYS A 731 55.34 -24.86 -15.12
N GLN A 732 55.55 -24.06 -14.06
CA GLN A 732 54.45 -23.54 -13.23
C GLN A 732 53.55 -22.60 -14.03
N ILE A 733 54.13 -21.67 -14.80
CA ILE A 733 53.37 -20.74 -15.66
C ILE A 733 52.54 -21.49 -16.70
N GLU A 734 53.04 -22.61 -17.24
CA GLU A 734 52.28 -23.46 -18.17
C GLU A 734 51.01 -24.10 -17.54
N GLN A 735 50.96 -24.24 -16.21
CA GLN A 735 49.81 -24.80 -15.49
C GLN A 735 48.77 -23.74 -15.07
N LEU A 736 49.18 -22.48 -14.96
CA LEU A 736 48.33 -21.37 -14.53
C LEU A 736 47.06 -21.13 -15.38
N PRO A 737 47.00 -21.38 -16.71
CA PRO A 737 45.76 -21.18 -17.47
C PRO A 737 44.60 -22.07 -17.00
N LEU A 738 44.89 -23.32 -16.61
CA LEU A 738 43.88 -24.24 -16.07
C LEU A 738 43.38 -23.78 -14.70
N GLU A 739 44.28 -23.25 -13.86
CA GLU A 739 43.94 -22.70 -12.55
C GLU A 739 43.12 -21.41 -12.67
N LEU A 740 43.50 -20.52 -13.60
CA LEU A 740 42.75 -19.31 -13.94
C LEU A 740 41.32 -19.64 -14.37
N GLN A 741 41.14 -20.67 -15.21
CA GLN A 741 39.80 -21.10 -15.61
C GLN A 741 38.96 -21.55 -14.40
N LYS A 742 39.52 -22.34 -13.49
CA LYS A 742 38.83 -22.78 -12.26
C LYS A 742 38.44 -21.60 -11.37
N LEU A 743 39.31 -20.60 -11.23
CA LEU A 743 39.00 -19.39 -10.46
C LEU A 743 37.92 -18.54 -11.14
N ARG A 744 37.94 -18.41 -12.48
CA ARG A 744 36.89 -17.73 -13.24
C ARG A 744 35.53 -18.42 -13.08
N GLU A 745 35.49 -19.76 -13.09
CA GLU A 745 34.28 -20.54 -12.81
C GLU A 745 33.78 -20.32 -11.37
N LYS A 746 34.68 -20.34 -10.38
CA LYS A 746 34.32 -20.01 -8.97
C LYS A 746 33.80 -18.59 -8.81
N ARG A 747 34.42 -17.60 -9.45
CA ARG A 747 33.97 -16.21 -9.44
C ARG A 747 32.55 -16.09 -9.99
N LEU A 748 32.28 -16.75 -11.12
CA LEU A 748 30.94 -16.75 -11.71
C LEU A 748 29.91 -17.43 -10.80
N GLN A 749 30.31 -18.47 -10.07
CA GLN A 749 29.45 -19.10 -9.05
C GLN A 749 29.17 -18.16 -7.87
N LEU A 750 30.16 -17.41 -7.38
CA LEU A 750 29.93 -16.40 -6.34
C LEU A 750 29.00 -15.28 -6.83
N SER A 751 29.13 -14.81 -8.08
CA SER A 751 28.18 -13.84 -8.66
C SER A 751 26.75 -14.36 -8.66
N ARG A 752 26.56 -15.66 -8.91
CA ARG A 752 25.26 -16.33 -8.84
C ARG A 752 24.72 -16.40 -7.41
N ASP A 753 25.56 -16.67 -6.43
CA ASP A 753 25.17 -16.71 -5.02
C ASP A 753 24.85 -15.30 -4.46
N ILE A 754 25.56 -14.28 -4.94
CA ILE A 754 25.26 -12.86 -4.70
C ILE A 754 23.89 -12.52 -5.28
N PHE A 755 23.62 -12.90 -6.54
CA PHE A 755 22.31 -12.71 -7.17
C PHE A 755 21.19 -13.38 -6.37
N ASP A 756 21.36 -14.64 -5.94
CA ASP A 756 20.35 -15.35 -5.15
C ASP A 756 20.05 -14.61 -3.83
N THR A 757 21.07 -14.02 -3.22
CA THR A 757 20.91 -13.22 -1.99
C THR A 757 20.18 -11.91 -2.25
N LEU A 758 20.48 -11.21 -3.35
CA LEU A 758 19.75 -10.01 -3.78
C LEU A 758 18.29 -10.33 -4.14
N ASN A 759 18.03 -11.46 -4.79
CA ASN A 759 16.67 -11.89 -5.09
C ASN A 759 15.90 -12.30 -3.82
N ALA A 760 16.56 -12.94 -2.84
CA ALA A 760 15.95 -13.19 -1.54
C ALA A 760 15.57 -11.89 -0.82
N GLN A 761 16.43 -10.85 -0.88
CA GLN A 761 16.08 -9.51 -0.36
C GLN A 761 14.86 -8.92 -1.10
N ARG A 762 14.80 -9.07 -2.43
CA ARG A 762 13.65 -8.64 -3.23
C ARG A 762 12.36 -9.35 -2.79
N GLU A 763 12.40 -10.66 -2.58
CA GLU A 763 11.25 -11.47 -2.16
C GLU A 763 10.79 -11.16 -0.72
N GLU A 764 11.71 -10.93 0.22
CA GLU A 764 11.33 -10.53 1.59
C GLU A 764 10.67 -9.14 1.60
N ARG A 765 11.18 -8.19 0.81
CA ARG A 765 10.48 -6.91 0.60
C ARG A 765 9.10 -7.14 0.01
N GLU A 766 8.95 -8.02 -0.98
CA GLU A 766 7.63 -8.34 -1.55
C GLU A 766 6.62 -8.85 -0.53
N ARG A 767 7.07 -9.64 0.45
CA ARG A 767 6.22 -10.10 1.54
C ARG A 767 5.77 -8.95 2.46
N LEU A 768 6.63 -7.99 2.75
CA LEU A 768 6.30 -6.83 3.61
C LEU A 768 5.13 -6.00 3.07
N PHE A 769 5.02 -5.88 1.75
CA PHE A 769 3.97 -5.10 1.10
C PHE A 769 2.74 -5.92 0.69
N LYS A 770 2.82 -7.26 0.79
CA LYS A 770 1.73 -8.17 0.43
C LYS A 770 0.41 -7.89 1.15
N PRO A 771 0.37 -7.59 2.46
CA PRO A 771 -0.90 -7.26 3.14
C PRO A 771 -1.59 -6.03 2.55
N VAL A 772 -0.82 -5.05 2.08
CA VAL A 772 -1.35 -3.85 1.42
C VAL A 772 -1.84 -4.21 0.01
N GLN A 773 -1.06 -5.00 -0.72
CA GLN A 773 -1.44 -5.52 -2.05
C GLN A 773 -2.74 -6.32 -2.00
N ASP A 774 -2.95 -7.14 -0.98
CA ASP A 774 -4.16 -7.94 -0.79
C ASP A 774 -5.36 -7.03 -0.46
N LEU A 775 -5.19 -6.03 0.42
CA LEU A 775 -6.23 -5.04 0.75
C LEU A 775 -6.70 -4.25 -0.49
N ILE A 776 -5.75 -3.92 -1.37
CA ILE A 776 -6.00 -3.29 -2.66
C ILE A 776 -6.79 -4.22 -3.59
N GLN A 777 -6.43 -5.50 -3.64
CA GLN A 777 -7.09 -6.49 -4.53
C GLN A 777 -8.49 -6.90 -4.04
N ASP A 778 -8.70 -6.94 -2.73
CA ASP A 778 -9.98 -7.29 -2.11
C ASP A 778 -11.04 -6.19 -2.31
N ASN A 779 -10.62 -4.94 -2.48
CA ASN A 779 -11.53 -3.84 -2.76
C ASN A 779 -11.81 -3.76 -4.27
N SER A 780 -13.01 -4.20 -4.68
CA SER A 780 -13.42 -4.23 -6.09
C SER A 780 -13.29 -2.87 -6.80
N LEU A 781 -13.46 -1.77 -6.07
CA LEU A 781 -13.26 -0.43 -6.61
C LEU A 781 -11.80 -0.20 -6.99
N ILE A 782 -10.86 -0.54 -6.09
CA ILE A 782 -9.42 -0.32 -6.30
C ILE A 782 -8.88 -1.26 -7.39
N ARG A 783 -9.36 -2.50 -7.45
CA ARG A 783 -8.91 -3.53 -8.39
C ARG A 783 -9.18 -3.16 -9.86
N ASP A 784 -10.40 -2.74 -10.17
CA ASP A 784 -10.84 -2.61 -11.57
C ASP A 784 -10.51 -1.23 -12.18
N ASP A 785 -10.64 -0.14 -11.40
CA ASP A 785 -10.48 1.23 -11.92
C ASP A 785 -9.08 1.83 -11.67
N TYR A 786 -8.30 1.33 -10.70
CA TYR A 786 -7.06 1.98 -10.24
C TYR A 786 -5.79 1.18 -10.57
N LYS A 787 -5.90 -0.13 -10.85
CA LYS A 787 -4.79 -1.03 -11.21
C LYS A 787 -3.53 -0.80 -10.36
N LEU A 788 -3.71 -0.73 -9.05
CA LEU A 788 -2.58 -0.52 -8.14
C LEU A 788 -1.83 -1.84 -7.93
N GLN A 789 -0.56 -1.87 -8.30
CA GLN A 789 0.29 -3.06 -8.18
C GLN A 789 1.65 -2.69 -7.62
N PHE A 790 2.06 -3.39 -6.58
CA PHE A 790 3.43 -3.36 -6.11
C PHE A 790 4.28 -4.29 -6.96
N GLN A 791 5.44 -3.81 -7.40
CA GLN A 791 6.40 -4.57 -8.18
C GLN A 791 7.76 -4.59 -7.48
N ALA A 792 8.19 -5.80 -7.10
CA ALA A 792 9.53 -6.05 -6.60
C ALA A 792 10.46 -6.33 -7.78
N THR A 793 11.45 -5.47 -8.01
CA THR A 793 12.43 -5.67 -9.10
C THR A 793 13.86 -5.53 -8.61
N LEU A 794 14.80 -6.14 -9.33
CA LEU A 794 16.21 -5.81 -9.19
C LEU A 794 16.51 -4.67 -10.16
N SER A 795 16.63 -3.47 -9.61
CA SER A 795 16.84 -2.26 -10.39
C SER A 795 18.31 -2.11 -10.74
N ALA A 796 18.57 -1.77 -12.00
CA ALA A 796 19.85 -1.34 -12.50
C ALA A 796 19.64 -0.26 -13.58
N SER A 797 20.64 0.57 -13.82
CA SER A 797 20.60 1.60 -14.86
C SER A 797 21.79 1.43 -15.79
N SER A 798 21.53 1.36 -17.10
CA SER A 798 22.57 1.32 -18.12
C SER A 798 23.52 2.52 -18.00
N ASP A 799 22.99 3.70 -17.68
CA ASP A 799 23.77 4.93 -17.54
C ASP A 799 24.61 4.92 -16.25
N ALA A 800 24.07 4.39 -15.14
CA ALA A 800 24.83 4.23 -13.90
C ALA A 800 25.99 3.23 -14.07
N ILE A 801 25.72 2.08 -14.70
CA ILE A 801 26.73 1.06 -15.03
C ILE A 801 27.81 1.68 -15.92
N ALA A 802 27.40 2.41 -16.97
CA ALA A 802 28.31 3.09 -17.87
C ALA A 802 29.21 4.10 -17.14
N ASN A 803 28.63 4.97 -16.29
CA ASN A 803 29.38 5.98 -15.56
C ASN A 803 30.40 5.35 -14.59
N GLN A 804 30.00 4.32 -13.84
CA GLN A 804 30.91 3.61 -12.92
C GLN A 804 32.03 2.90 -13.70
N LEU A 805 31.67 2.14 -14.74
CA LEU A 805 32.64 1.41 -15.55
C LEU A 805 33.62 2.34 -16.26
N PHE A 806 33.13 3.40 -16.89
CA PHE A 806 33.96 4.40 -17.57
C PHE A 806 34.77 5.26 -16.59
N GLY A 807 34.43 5.28 -15.30
CA GLY A 807 35.31 5.75 -14.25
C GLY A 807 36.59 4.91 -14.11
N LEU A 808 36.51 3.61 -14.40
CA LEU A 808 37.57 2.62 -14.21
C LEU A 808 38.38 2.34 -15.48
N ILE A 809 37.74 2.33 -16.65
CA ILE A 809 38.37 1.99 -17.94
C ILE A 809 38.50 3.18 -18.89
N LYS A 810 39.48 3.11 -19.80
CA LYS A 810 39.70 4.06 -20.91
C LYS A 810 38.75 3.75 -22.04
N GLN A 811 38.24 4.80 -22.70
CA GLN A 811 37.31 4.69 -23.83
C GLN A 811 38.02 4.88 -25.18
N THR A 812 39.20 4.24 -25.35
CA THR A 812 40.12 4.50 -26.47
C THR A 812 40.31 3.32 -27.43
N SER A 813 39.76 2.15 -27.12
CA SER A 813 40.01 0.90 -27.87
C SER A 813 38.79 -0.01 -27.96
N GLY A 814 38.75 -0.83 -29.01
CA GLY A 814 37.67 -1.80 -29.26
C GLY A 814 36.31 -1.14 -29.52
N GLU A 815 35.25 -1.83 -29.09
CA GLU A 815 33.86 -1.33 -29.14
C GLU A 815 33.58 -0.17 -28.16
N PHE A 816 34.48 0.07 -27.19
CA PHE A 816 34.37 1.18 -26.22
C PHE A 816 35.08 2.45 -26.69
N ARG A 817 35.30 2.62 -27.99
CA ARG A 817 35.99 3.80 -28.54
C ARG A 817 34.98 4.91 -28.83
N GLY A 818 35.10 6.01 -28.07
CA GLY A 818 34.19 7.16 -28.15
C GLY A 818 33.09 7.12 -27.08
N GLN A 819 32.68 8.29 -26.57
CA GLN A 819 31.75 8.36 -25.43
C GLN A 819 30.35 7.85 -25.80
N ASP A 820 29.82 8.26 -26.95
CA ASP A 820 28.46 7.91 -27.38
C ASP A 820 28.38 6.45 -27.86
N GLU A 821 29.39 5.97 -28.59
CA GLU A 821 29.43 4.58 -29.04
C GLU A 821 29.56 3.60 -27.86
N ALA A 822 30.44 3.89 -26.89
CA ALA A 822 30.63 3.04 -25.71
C ALA A 822 29.36 2.93 -24.87
N LEU A 823 28.62 4.03 -24.70
CA LEU A 823 27.36 4.05 -23.96
C LEU A 823 26.26 3.27 -24.70
N THR A 824 26.23 3.35 -26.03
CA THR A 824 25.31 2.58 -26.88
C THR A 824 25.55 1.08 -26.75
N VAL A 825 26.81 0.63 -26.66
CA VAL A 825 27.16 -0.79 -26.43
C VAL A 825 26.59 -1.29 -25.11
N ILE A 826 26.72 -0.51 -24.03
CA ILE A 826 26.19 -0.87 -22.71
C ILE A 826 24.66 -0.91 -22.73
N ARG A 827 23.99 0.08 -23.33
CA ARG A 827 22.53 0.08 -23.49
C ARG A 827 22.02 -1.12 -24.27
N THR A 828 22.64 -1.42 -25.41
CA THR A 828 22.26 -2.57 -26.25
C THR A 828 22.45 -3.90 -25.50
N LEU A 829 23.52 -4.03 -24.72
CA LEU A 829 23.72 -5.20 -23.86
C LEU A 829 22.68 -5.26 -22.74
N PHE A 830 22.42 -4.13 -22.07
CA PHE A 830 21.45 -4.05 -20.98
C PHE A 830 20.05 -4.45 -21.45
N ASP A 831 19.61 -3.95 -22.60
CA ASP A 831 18.29 -4.26 -23.17
C ASP A 831 18.17 -5.72 -23.66
N ALA A 832 19.29 -6.41 -23.90
CA ALA A 832 19.30 -7.79 -24.37
C ALA A 832 19.12 -8.84 -23.26
N TYR A 833 19.28 -8.46 -21.98
CA TYR A 833 19.19 -9.38 -20.85
C TYR A 833 18.24 -8.87 -19.76
N ASP A 834 17.37 -9.75 -19.25
CA ASP A 834 16.54 -9.43 -18.09
C ASP A 834 17.31 -9.67 -16.78
N LEU A 835 17.67 -8.58 -16.11
CA LEU A 835 18.45 -8.61 -14.86
C LEU A 835 17.63 -9.03 -13.63
N ASN A 836 16.32 -9.28 -13.76
CA ASN A 836 15.51 -9.89 -12.71
C ASN A 836 15.67 -11.42 -12.65
N HIS A 837 16.35 -12.02 -13.63
CA HIS A 837 16.57 -13.46 -13.71
C HIS A 837 18.07 -13.79 -13.63
N LYS A 838 18.38 -14.92 -12.98
CA LYS A 838 19.75 -15.37 -12.72
C LYS A 838 20.52 -15.60 -14.01
N GLU A 839 19.88 -16.21 -15.00
CA GLU A 839 20.46 -16.46 -16.33
C GLU A 839 20.74 -15.15 -17.06
N GLY A 840 19.82 -14.18 -16.96
CA GLY A 840 19.97 -12.86 -17.58
C GLY A 840 21.15 -12.08 -17.01
N VAL A 841 21.28 -11.98 -15.69
CA VAL A 841 22.43 -11.34 -15.05
C VAL A 841 23.75 -12.04 -15.40
N THR A 842 23.76 -13.38 -15.35
CA THR A 842 24.95 -14.16 -15.69
C THR A 842 25.37 -13.91 -17.15
N GLY A 843 24.40 -13.88 -18.08
CA GLY A 843 24.65 -13.58 -19.49
C GLY A 843 25.17 -12.16 -19.71
N PHE A 844 24.57 -11.17 -19.04
CA PHE A 844 25.00 -9.77 -19.09
C PHE A 844 26.44 -9.59 -18.62
N ILE A 845 26.79 -10.07 -17.42
CA ILE A 845 28.14 -9.87 -16.87
C ILE A 845 29.21 -10.61 -17.67
N SER A 846 28.90 -11.81 -18.19
CA SER A 846 29.84 -12.57 -19.04
C SER A 846 30.11 -11.85 -20.36
N ASN A 847 29.07 -11.37 -21.04
CA ASN A 847 29.21 -10.70 -22.33
C ASN A 847 29.83 -9.30 -22.20
N LEU A 848 29.45 -8.54 -21.17
CA LEU A 848 30.07 -7.27 -20.83
C LEU A 848 31.58 -7.46 -20.57
N PHE A 849 31.95 -8.47 -19.76
CA PHE A 849 33.34 -8.77 -19.47
C PHE A 849 34.12 -9.22 -20.71
N GLU A 850 33.54 -10.06 -21.57
CA GLU A 850 34.13 -10.50 -22.82
C GLU A 850 34.46 -9.33 -23.76
N LYS A 851 33.55 -8.35 -23.87
CA LYS A 851 33.80 -7.12 -24.63
C LYS A 851 34.95 -6.30 -24.03
N ILE A 852 35.02 -6.17 -22.70
CA ILE A 852 36.11 -5.45 -22.01
C ILE A 852 37.46 -6.16 -22.23
N GLU A 853 37.50 -7.48 -22.10
CA GLU A 853 38.70 -8.27 -22.33
C GLU A 853 39.17 -8.15 -23.79
N THR A 854 38.24 -8.20 -24.74
CA THR A 854 38.54 -8.01 -26.17
C THR A 854 39.08 -6.61 -26.46
N ALA A 855 38.47 -5.57 -25.88
CA ALA A 855 38.93 -4.19 -26.03
C ALA A 855 40.31 -3.92 -25.37
N SER A 856 40.65 -4.66 -24.31
CA SER A 856 41.97 -4.64 -23.66
C SER A 856 43.05 -5.32 -24.49
N LYS A 857 42.71 -6.44 -25.17
CA LYS A 857 43.64 -7.16 -26.07
C LYS A 857 44.04 -6.30 -27.26
N GLY A 858 43.12 -5.51 -27.81
CA GLY A 858 43.40 -4.65 -28.97
C GLY A 858 44.03 -5.45 -30.12
N ASN A 859 45.21 -5.03 -30.59
CA ASN A 859 45.96 -5.74 -31.64
C ASN A 859 46.89 -6.85 -31.10
N ASN A 860 46.98 -7.03 -29.78
CA ASN A 860 47.88 -8.00 -29.15
C ASN A 860 47.08 -9.19 -28.62
N GLU A 861 46.82 -10.18 -29.50
CA GLU A 861 46.05 -11.39 -29.16
C GLU A 861 46.63 -12.20 -27.99
N LYS A 862 47.92 -11.99 -27.65
CA LYS A 862 48.59 -12.68 -26.55
C LYS A 862 48.47 -11.96 -25.20
N ALA A 863 47.85 -10.77 -25.15
CA ALA A 863 47.63 -10.08 -23.89
C ALA A 863 46.55 -10.81 -23.05
N VAL A 864 46.82 -10.94 -21.75
CA VAL A 864 45.92 -11.61 -20.79
C VAL A 864 45.36 -10.56 -19.84
N GLY A 865 44.07 -10.63 -19.53
CA GLY A 865 43.42 -9.70 -18.59
C GLY A 865 43.10 -8.32 -19.16
N ILE A 866 42.81 -7.37 -18.25
CA ILE A 866 42.28 -6.03 -18.61
C ILE A 866 43.25 -4.86 -18.35
N SER A 867 44.50 -5.14 -17.99
CA SER A 867 45.46 -4.12 -17.54
C SER A 867 45.68 -2.96 -18.53
N ASN A 868 45.61 -3.23 -19.83
CA ASN A 868 45.87 -2.23 -20.88
C ASN A 868 44.76 -1.17 -21.01
N ILE A 869 43.51 -1.54 -20.69
CA ILE A 869 42.35 -0.64 -20.82
C ILE A 869 42.05 0.15 -19.54
N LEU A 870 42.71 -0.15 -18.40
CA LEU A 870 42.49 0.57 -17.14
C LEU A 870 42.91 2.04 -17.23
N LYS A 871 42.16 2.93 -16.55
CA LYS A 871 42.57 4.31 -16.31
C LYS A 871 43.75 4.37 -15.32
N LYS A 872 44.41 5.54 -15.28
CA LYS A 872 45.54 5.76 -14.36
C LYS A 872 45.07 5.58 -12.91
N ASP A 873 45.87 4.87 -12.11
CA ASP A 873 45.62 4.59 -10.68
C ASP A 873 44.40 3.68 -10.40
N GLN A 874 43.83 3.02 -11.41
CA GLN A 874 42.74 2.04 -11.27
C GLN A 874 43.26 0.61 -11.38
N THR A 875 42.58 -0.31 -10.68
CA THR A 875 42.96 -1.73 -10.63
C THR A 875 41.97 -2.61 -11.38
N ALA A 876 42.42 -3.78 -11.83
CA ALA A 876 41.54 -4.77 -12.42
C ALA A 876 40.52 -5.30 -11.40
N ASN A 877 40.89 -5.38 -10.11
CA ASN A 877 39.99 -5.74 -9.02
C ASN A 877 38.74 -4.86 -8.99
N ALA A 878 38.88 -3.53 -9.06
CA ALA A 878 37.74 -2.61 -9.01
C ALA A 878 36.73 -2.86 -10.14
N VAL A 879 37.20 -3.21 -11.34
CA VAL A 879 36.33 -3.57 -12.47
C VAL A 879 35.65 -4.92 -12.22
N TYR A 880 36.38 -5.89 -11.66
CA TYR A 880 35.84 -7.22 -11.38
C TYR A 880 34.83 -7.19 -10.23
N ASP A 881 35.06 -6.38 -9.20
CA ASP A 881 34.16 -6.21 -8.06
C ASP A 881 32.85 -5.53 -8.52
N LEU A 882 32.94 -4.49 -9.36
CA LEU A 882 31.77 -3.85 -9.97
C LEU A 882 30.92 -4.85 -10.78
N ILE A 883 31.55 -5.60 -11.69
CA ILE A 883 30.85 -6.48 -12.64
C ILE A 883 30.36 -7.76 -11.96
N PHE A 884 31.25 -8.49 -11.28
CA PHE A 884 30.96 -9.80 -10.71
C PHE A 884 30.41 -9.72 -9.28
N GLY A 885 30.63 -8.62 -8.56
CA GLY A 885 29.99 -8.34 -7.27
C GLY A 885 28.59 -7.73 -7.39
N LEU A 886 28.13 -7.47 -8.62
CA LEU A 886 26.80 -6.92 -8.95
C LEU A 886 26.52 -5.61 -8.21
N GLU A 887 27.50 -4.71 -8.09
CA GLU A 887 27.36 -3.45 -7.33
C GLU A 887 26.36 -2.47 -7.97
N PHE A 888 26.05 -2.68 -9.25
CA PHE A 888 25.06 -1.91 -9.99
C PHE A 888 23.62 -2.40 -9.83
N LEU A 889 23.40 -3.52 -9.14
CA LEU A 889 22.10 -4.18 -9.00
C LEU A 889 21.62 -4.05 -7.56
N GLU A 890 20.45 -3.47 -7.38
CA GLU A 890 19.84 -3.28 -6.05
C GLU A 890 18.38 -3.73 -6.05
N PRO A 891 17.91 -4.42 -5.00
CA PRO A 891 16.49 -4.67 -4.83
C PRO A 891 15.79 -3.32 -4.69
N ARG A 892 14.79 -3.08 -5.54
CA ARG A 892 13.86 -1.95 -5.43
C ARG A 892 12.45 -2.46 -5.35
N TYR A 893 11.65 -1.67 -4.66
CA TYR A 893 10.24 -1.92 -4.53
C TYR A 893 9.52 -0.67 -5.03
N SER A 894 8.93 -0.77 -6.22
CA SER A 894 8.20 0.33 -6.82
C SER A 894 6.71 0.00 -6.82
N LEU A 895 5.91 1.01 -6.52
CA LEU A 895 4.47 0.93 -6.72
C LEU A 895 4.15 1.43 -8.12
N VAL A 896 3.38 0.62 -8.84
CA VAL A 896 2.86 0.93 -10.16
C VAL A 896 1.39 1.32 -10.00
N PHE A 897 1.04 2.49 -10.51
CA PHE A 897 -0.33 2.99 -10.55
C PHE A 897 -0.71 3.24 -12.01
N GLN A 898 -1.79 2.59 -12.47
CA GLN A 898 -2.22 2.64 -13.88
C GLN A 898 -1.07 2.39 -14.86
N ASP A 899 -0.32 1.30 -14.63
CA ASP A 899 0.80 0.89 -15.48
C ASP A 899 2.00 1.89 -15.47
N THR A 900 2.03 2.86 -14.55
CA THR A 900 3.08 3.90 -14.41
C THR A 900 3.78 3.82 -13.05
N GLN A 901 5.12 3.92 -13.00
CA GLN A 901 5.89 3.91 -11.75
C GLN A 901 5.77 5.24 -10.98
N ILE A 902 5.88 5.22 -9.64
CA ILE A 902 5.78 6.41 -8.76
C ILE A 902 6.57 7.62 -9.28
N GLU A 903 7.80 7.37 -9.71
CA GLU A 903 8.75 8.39 -10.16
C GLU A 903 8.27 9.12 -11.41
N GLN A 904 7.44 8.45 -12.21
CA GLN A 904 6.88 8.94 -13.48
C GLN A 904 5.44 9.44 -13.34
N LEU A 905 4.81 9.29 -12.16
CA LEU A 905 3.46 9.77 -11.92
C LEU A 905 3.38 11.30 -12.01
N SER A 906 2.35 11.77 -12.70
CA SER A 906 1.98 13.19 -12.67
C SER A 906 1.55 13.63 -11.26
N PRO A 907 1.65 14.93 -10.92
CA PRO A 907 1.17 15.44 -9.63
C PRO A 907 -0.28 15.04 -9.30
N GLY A 908 -1.16 15.01 -10.31
CA GLY A 908 -2.54 14.55 -10.15
C GLY A 908 -2.64 13.07 -9.79
N GLN A 909 -1.91 12.19 -10.49
CA GLN A 909 -1.89 10.75 -10.17
C GLN A 909 -1.34 10.48 -8.77
N ARG A 910 -0.30 11.21 -8.35
CA ARG A 910 0.24 11.13 -6.98
C ARG A 910 -0.76 11.58 -5.93
N GLY A 911 -1.50 12.65 -6.21
CA GLY A 911 -2.56 13.13 -5.34
C GLY A 911 -3.67 12.08 -5.17
N ALA A 912 -4.16 11.52 -6.27
CA ALA A 912 -5.16 10.46 -6.24
C ALA A 912 -4.69 9.25 -5.41
N LEU A 913 -3.44 8.83 -5.63
CA LEU A 913 -2.81 7.73 -4.91
C LEU A 913 -2.77 7.99 -3.39
N LEU A 914 -2.29 9.16 -2.95
CA LEU A 914 -2.28 9.52 -1.53
C LEU A 914 -3.68 9.49 -0.92
N LEU A 915 -4.68 10.01 -1.61
CA LEU A 915 -6.05 10.04 -1.12
C LEU A 915 -6.61 8.62 -0.92
N ILE A 916 -6.32 7.69 -1.85
CA ILE A 916 -6.68 6.28 -1.70
C ILE A 916 -6.04 5.68 -0.45
N PHE A 917 -4.75 5.95 -0.23
CA PHE A 917 -4.03 5.47 0.94
C PHE A 917 -4.61 6.05 2.24
N TYR A 918 -4.90 7.36 2.29
CA TYR A 918 -5.48 7.99 3.48
C TYR A 918 -6.94 7.60 3.77
N LEU A 919 -7.71 7.23 2.74
CA LEU A 919 -9.15 7.01 2.88
C LEU A 919 -9.55 5.53 2.91
N LEU A 920 -8.87 4.68 2.16
CA LEU A 920 -9.19 3.25 2.04
C LEU A 920 -8.17 2.35 2.72
N VAL A 921 -6.87 2.70 2.64
CA VAL A 921 -5.82 1.89 3.28
C VAL A 921 -5.77 2.21 4.77
N ASP A 922 -5.77 3.48 5.17
CA ASP A 922 -5.74 3.91 6.57
C ASP A 922 -6.97 3.44 7.38
N LYS A 923 -6.79 2.40 8.20
CA LYS A 923 -7.78 1.90 9.18
C LYS A 923 -8.03 2.86 10.35
N GLY A 924 -7.30 3.97 10.44
CA GLY A 924 -7.53 4.99 11.45
C GLY A 924 -8.98 5.48 11.45
N GLN A 925 -9.66 5.38 12.59
CA GLN A 925 -11.01 5.89 12.77
C GLN A 925 -11.07 7.40 13.02
N LEU A 926 -9.91 8.07 13.15
CA LEU A 926 -9.83 9.51 13.37
C LEU A 926 -10.64 10.27 12.29
N PRO A 927 -11.38 11.33 12.63
CA PRO A 927 -11.93 12.25 11.67
C PRO A 927 -10.83 12.76 10.73
N ILE A 928 -11.12 12.80 9.43
CA ILE A 928 -10.20 13.33 8.43
C ILE A 928 -10.74 14.62 7.83
N ILE A 929 -9.87 15.61 7.72
CA ILE A 929 -10.13 16.86 7.03
C ILE A 929 -9.28 16.90 5.75
N LEU A 930 -9.93 17.04 4.60
CA LEU A 930 -9.27 17.17 3.30
C LEU A 930 -9.50 18.59 2.78
N ASP A 931 -8.45 19.41 2.66
CA ASP A 931 -8.58 20.76 2.09
C ASP A 931 -8.13 20.81 0.64
N GLN A 932 -9.13 20.96 -0.24
CA GLN A 932 -9.01 21.06 -1.69
C GLN A 932 -8.21 19.91 -2.32
N PRO A 933 -8.57 18.64 -2.01
CA PRO A 933 -7.89 17.47 -2.60
C PRO A 933 -8.00 17.41 -4.14
N GLU A 934 -8.94 18.15 -4.73
CA GLU A 934 -9.22 18.17 -6.16
C GLU A 934 -8.34 19.09 -7.01
N GLU A 935 -7.55 20.01 -6.43
CA GLU A 935 -6.92 21.10 -7.21
C GLU A 935 -5.92 20.62 -8.28
N ASN A 936 -5.31 19.45 -8.06
CA ASN A 936 -4.39 18.79 -9.01
C ASN A 936 -5.07 17.69 -9.86
N LEU A 937 -6.38 17.52 -9.76
CA LEU A 937 -7.15 16.48 -10.44
C LEU A 937 -8.11 17.10 -11.46
N ASP A 938 -8.21 16.50 -12.65
CA ASP A 938 -9.25 16.88 -13.60
C ASP A 938 -10.63 16.34 -13.14
N ASN A 939 -11.72 16.89 -13.69
CA ASN A 939 -13.08 16.53 -13.28
C ASN A 939 -13.43 15.06 -13.53
N GLU A 940 -12.87 14.42 -14.57
CA GLU A 940 -13.12 13.02 -14.87
C GLU A 940 -12.42 12.13 -13.84
N THR A 941 -11.17 12.44 -13.52
CA THR A 941 -10.38 11.79 -12.48
C THR A 941 -11.03 11.96 -11.11
N VAL A 942 -11.54 13.15 -10.78
CA VAL A 942 -12.31 13.38 -9.54
C VAL A 942 -13.53 12.46 -9.46
N PHE A 943 -14.31 12.37 -10.55
CA PHE A 943 -15.52 11.54 -10.59
C PHE A 943 -15.21 10.04 -10.47
N ARG A 944 -14.25 9.55 -11.27
CA ARG A 944 -13.91 8.12 -11.31
C ARG A 944 -13.12 7.66 -10.10
N LEU A 945 -12.22 8.50 -9.58
CA LEU A 945 -11.27 8.12 -8.54
C LEU A 945 -11.69 8.59 -7.13
N LEU A 946 -12.12 9.84 -6.97
CA LEU A 946 -12.30 10.39 -5.62
C LEU A 946 -13.69 10.05 -5.03
N VAL A 947 -14.74 10.08 -5.85
CA VAL A 947 -16.13 9.86 -5.39
C VAL A 947 -16.34 8.45 -4.80
N PRO A 948 -15.89 7.34 -5.45
CA PRO A 948 -16.10 6.01 -4.89
C PRO A 948 -15.31 5.81 -3.59
N VAL A 949 -14.07 6.32 -3.56
CA VAL A 949 -13.19 6.30 -2.38
C VAL A 949 -13.82 7.01 -1.19
N LEU A 950 -14.33 8.24 -1.38
CA LEU A 950 -15.03 8.99 -0.34
C LEU A 950 -16.32 8.29 0.11
N SER A 951 -17.05 7.69 -0.83
CA SER A 951 -18.31 6.98 -0.55
C SER A 951 -18.10 5.74 0.31
N GLU A 952 -17.00 5.00 0.13
CA GLU A 952 -16.64 3.89 1.01
C GLU A 952 -16.05 4.35 2.33
N ALA A 953 -15.16 5.35 2.31
CA ALA A 953 -14.52 5.86 3.52
C ALA A 953 -15.54 6.44 4.51
N LYS A 954 -16.54 7.19 4.03
CA LYS A 954 -17.57 7.80 4.90
C LYS A 954 -18.42 6.77 5.65
N LYS A 955 -18.48 5.51 5.20
CA LYS A 955 -19.18 4.43 5.93
C LYS A 955 -18.49 4.09 7.25
N LYS A 956 -17.16 4.28 7.35
CA LYS A 956 -16.35 3.86 8.51
C LYS A 956 -15.81 5.00 9.37
N ARG A 957 -15.66 6.21 8.82
CA ARG A 957 -15.11 7.38 9.53
C ARG A 957 -15.88 8.66 9.22
N GLN A 958 -15.66 9.69 10.01
CA GLN A 958 -16.14 11.05 9.73
C GLN A 958 -15.18 11.77 8.77
N ILE A 959 -15.73 12.41 7.74
CA ILE A 959 -14.95 13.11 6.72
C ILE A 959 -15.45 14.56 6.63
N ILE A 960 -14.52 15.51 6.70
CA ILE A 960 -14.78 16.93 6.42
C ILE A 960 -13.97 17.31 5.21
N MET A 961 -14.63 17.67 4.12
CA MET A 961 -13.98 18.03 2.87
C MET A 961 -14.19 19.52 2.62
N VAL A 962 -13.10 20.27 2.46
CA VAL A 962 -13.15 21.65 1.96
C VAL A 962 -12.94 21.61 0.46
N THR A 963 -13.87 22.16 -0.29
CA THR A 963 -13.78 22.18 -1.76
C THR A 963 -14.21 23.54 -2.30
N HIS A 964 -13.54 23.97 -3.37
CA HIS A 964 -14.00 25.11 -4.18
C HIS A 964 -14.84 24.65 -5.37
N ASN A 965 -14.96 23.34 -5.60
CA ASN A 965 -15.78 22.70 -6.62
C ASN A 965 -16.99 22.01 -5.95
N PRO A 966 -18.15 22.70 -5.81
CA PRO A 966 -19.31 22.08 -5.18
C PRO A 966 -19.84 20.85 -5.91
N ASN A 967 -19.40 20.57 -7.15
CA ASN A 967 -19.78 19.35 -7.86
C ASN A 967 -19.29 18.13 -7.08
N LEU A 968 -18.14 18.23 -6.41
CA LEU A 968 -17.63 17.17 -5.55
C LEU A 968 -18.58 16.89 -4.37
N ALA A 969 -19.14 17.94 -3.76
CA ALA A 969 -20.13 17.80 -2.68
C ALA A 969 -21.44 17.17 -3.17
N VAL A 970 -21.91 17.55 -4.37
CA VAL A 970 -23.14 17.03 -4.97
C VAL A 970 -22.98 15.56 -5.39
N VAL A 971 -21.92 15.24 -6.13
CA VAL A 971 -21.68 13.90 -6.67
C VAL A 971 -21.33 12.89 -5.56
N CYS A 972 -20.65 13.32 -4.49
CA CYS A 972 -20.43 12.46 -3.31
C CYS A 972 -21.69 12.26 -2.44
N ASP A 973 -22.81 12.90 -2.78
CA ASP A 973 -24.03 12.97 -1.98
C ASP A 973 -23.70 13.31 -0.52
N ALA A 974 -23.06 14.46 -0.30
CA ALA A 974 -22.64 14.90 1.03
C ALA A 974 -23.86 15.08 1.94
N GLU A 975 -23.81 14.47 3.13
CA GLU A 975 -24.90 14.54 4.10
C GLU A 975 -25.09 15.94 4.66
N GLN A 976 -24.00 16.71 4.77
CA GLN A 976 -24.04 18.10 5.22
C GLN A 976 -23.21 18.99 4.32
N ILE A 977 -23.79 20.14 3.96
CA ILE A 977 -23.08 21.19 3.25
C ILE A 977 -22.99 22.42 4.16
N ILE A 978 -21.78 22.95 4.33
CA ILE A 978 -21.50 24.19 5.05
C ILE A 978 -21.06 25.22 4.03
N TYR A 979 -21.92 26.19 3.74
CA TYR A 979 -21.60 27.34 2.90
C TYR A 979 -20.89 28.41 3.73
N ALA A 980 -19.64 28.71 3.37
CA ALA A 980 -18.82 29.76 3.99
C ALA A 980 -18.90 31.06 3.18
N ASN A 981 -19.18 32.17 3.87
CA ASN A 981 -19.21 33.51 3.30
C ASN A 981 -18.35 34.48 4.11
N PHE A 982 -17.60 35.34 3.42
CA PHE A 982 -16.76 36.35 4.06
C PHE A 982 -17.16 37.75 3.63
N SER A 983 -17.65 38.55 4.57
CA SER A 983 -18.03 39.95 4.36
C SER A 983 -16.99 40.88 4.98
N ARG A 984 -16.17 41.52 4.12
CA ARG A 984 -15.16 42.49 4.58
C ARG A 984 -15.79 43.79 5.07
N SER A 985 -16.87 44.23 4.43
CA SER A 985 -17.60 45.45 4.79
C SER A 985 -18.39 45.33 6.08
N ASP A 986 -18.79 44.11 6.44
CA ASP A 986 -19.49 43.82 7.70
C ASP A 986 -18.49 43.42 8.79
N ASN A 987 -17.63 44.37 9.17
CA ASN A 987 -16.65 44.21 10.27
C ASN A 987 -15.80 42.92 10.19
N PHE A 988 -15.39 42.53 8.97
CA PHE A 988 -14.65 41.30 8.68
C PHE A 988 -15.36 40.02 9.16
N THR A 989 -16.68 39.94 9.09
CA THR A 989 -17.47 38.76 9.51
C THR A 989 -17.33 37.60 8.52
N ILE A 990 -16.99 36.42 9.04
CA ILE A 990 -17.05 35.13 8.36
C ILE A 990 -18.26 34.39 8.92
N SER A 991 -19.26 34.13 8.08
CA SER A 991 -20.46 33.40 8.46
C SER A 991 -20.55 32.05 7.77
N TYR A 992 -21.19 31.11 8.46
CA TYR A 992 -21.39 29.75 7.98
C TYR A 992 -22.86 29.39 8.02
N GLN A 993 -23.33 28.80 6.94
CA GLN A 993 -24.69 28.28 6.84
C GLN A 993 -24.62 26.79 6.54
N ALA A 994 -25.25 25.98 7.39
CA ALA A 994 -25.17 24.52 7.33
C ALA A 994 -26.56 23.90 7.13
N GLY A 995 -26.62 22.80 6.38
CA GLY A 995 -27.84 22.01 6.19
C GLY A 995 -27.65 20.89 5.18
N ALA A 996 -28.73 20.20 4.85
CA ALA A 996 -28.70 19.11 3.88
C ALA A 996 -28.71 19.63 2.43
N ILE A 997 -28.32 18.81 1.45
CA ILE A 997 -28.37 19.18 0.03
C ILE A 997 -29.80 19.41 -0.48
N GLU A 998 -30.78 18.69 0.09
CA GLU A 998 -32.21 18.83 -0.18
C GLU A 998 -32.85 20.07 0.46
N ASN A 999 -32.12 20.78 1.33
CA ASN A 999 -32.60 22.01 1.94
C ASN A 999 -32.61 23.14 0.90
N ASP A 1000 -33.73 23.85 0.76
CA ASP A 1000 -33.91 24.86 -0.29
C ASP A 1000 -32.87 25.98 -0.28
N GLU A 1001 -32.47 26.42 0.91
CA GLU A 1001 -31.53 27.52 1.03
C GLU A 1001 -30.12 27.06 0.67
N ILE A 1002 -29.70 25.91 1.20
CA ILE A 1002 -28.42 25.27 0.87
C ILE A 1002 -28.34 24.92 -0.63
N ASN A 1003 -29.39 24.33 -1.20
CA ASN A 1003 -29.45 23.98 -2.60
C ASN A 1003 -29.22 25.20 -3.51
N LYS A 1004 -29.88 26.32 -3.20
CA LYS A 1004 -29.65 27.60 -3.89
C LYS A 1004 -28.20 28.07 -3.77
N ARG A 1005 -27.59 27.97 -2.57
CA ARG A 1005 -26.18 28.32 -2.38
C ARG A 1005 -25.25 27.44 -3.20
N VAL A 1006 -25.47 26.12 -3.23
CA VAL A 1006 -24.70 25.16 -4.03
C VAL A 1006 -24.75 25.54 -5.51
N VAL A 1007 -25.95 25.77 -6.06
CA VAL A 1007 -26.14 26.21 -7.45
C VAL A 1007 -25.47 27.56 -7.72
N THR A 1008 -25.56 28.50 -6.78
CA THR A 1008 -24.91 29.81 -6.91
C THR A 1008 -23.38 29.71 -6.94
N VAL A 1009 -22.78 28.83 -6.14
CA VAL A 1009 -21.32 28.63 -6.17
C VAL A 1009 -20.88 27.89 -7.43
N LEU A 1010 -21.70 26.94 -7.93
CA LEU A 1010 -21.42 26.17 -9.14
C LEU A 1010 -21.49 27.01 -10.43
N GLU A 1011 -22.60 27.71 -10.62
CA GLU A 1011 -22.98 28.29 -11.92
C GLU A 1011 -23.37 29.78 -11.81
N GLY A 1012 -23.16 30.40 -10.65
CA GLY A 1012 -23.63 31.75 -10.33
C GLY A 1012 -25.13 31.80 -10.00
N THR A 1013 -25.98 31.21 -10.84
CA THR A 1013 -27.45 31.15 -10.65
C THR A 1013 -28.11 29.96 -11.36
N LYS A 1014 -29.32 29.57 -10.93
CA LYS A 1014 -30.11 28.50 -11.58
C LYS A 1014 -30.39 28.76 -13.08
N PRO A 1015 -30.76 29.97 -13.53
CA PRO A 1015 -30.92 30.25 -14.96
C PRO A 1015 -29.65 30.04 -15.80
N ALA A 1016 -28.46 30.28 -15.22
CA ALA A 1016 -27.20 30.03 -15.91
C ALA A 1016 -26.97 28.52 -16.11
N PHE A 1017 -27.23 27.72 -15.06
CA PHE A 1017 -27.21 26.25 -15.16
C PHE A 1017 -28.20 25.74 -16.22
N ASP A 1018 -29.45 26.20 -16.20
CA ASP A 1018 -30.47 25.71 -17.15
C ASP A 1018 -30.13 26.10 -18.60
N ASN A 1019 -29.60 27.31 -18.84
CA ASN A 1019 -29.09 27.74 -20.15
C ASN A 1019 -27.93 26.87 -20.62
N ARG A 1020 -27.00 26.54 -19.71
CA ARG A 1020 -25.87 25.64 -20.00
C ARG A 1020 -26.35 24.23 -20.32
N SER A 1021 -27.23 23.67 -19.48
CA SER A 1021 -27.83 22.36 -19.68
C SER A 1021 -28.59 22.27 -21.01
N GLY A 1022 -29.33 23.32 -21.39
CA GLY A 1022 -30.07 23.36 -22.66
C GLY A 1022 -29.20 23.50 -23.91
N LYS A 1023 -27.88 23.72 -23.77
CA LYS A 1023 -26.91 23.75 -24.88
C LYS A 1023 -26.17 22.41 -25.07
N TYR A 1024 -26.33 21.47 -24.14
CA TYR A 1024 -25.83 20.11 -24.30
C TYR A 1024 -26.97 19.27 -24.90
N PHE A 1025 -26.81 18.83 -26.16
CA PHE A 1025 -27.80 18.05 -26.91
C PHE A 1025 -27.47 16.56 -26.91
#